data_AF-A0A929JV81-F1
#
_entry.id   AF-A0A929JV81-F1
#
_cell.length_a   1.000
_cell.length_b   1.000
_cell.length_c   1.000
_cell.angle_alpha   90.00
_cell.angle_beta   90.00
_cell.angle_gamma   90.00
#
_symmetry.space_group_name_H-M   'P 1'
#
loop_
_entity.id
_entity.type
_entity.pdbx_description
1 polymer ?
#
loop_
_entity_poly.entity_id
_entity_poly.type
_entity_poly.pdbx_seq_one_letter_code
_entity_poly.pdbx_strand_id
1 'polypeptide(L)'
;MQAILAVNEGHDLVIQGPPGTGKSQTITNIIADAIGQGKKVLFVAEKMAALEVVKRRLDSVQLGEACLELHSHKANKRDLLEELKRVMELGRPSVNQLEQEVQQLAVSRNELNSYCNAVNTGIAGSGLSANQVIGYLLQIDKEIGQQHLLKIPLPDIDHWNADKTREALAICDRLQARLRDIGTPQNLLFWGSEITVLLPHEKGPVLEQVRQAGQAVTALRELSERIQTSTGLGLADDGNSLNFLISELEVASKAPNLAGLDIVSDVWLLKKQDIRELIDVGQTLDLLYKDYKDKLMPEAWSQDILDIRQNLVAHGNKWYKFLIGSYRKANQRLASFLKVGLPDEISERLKIVDTISEARRMENEMAALEPLAASLFGKRWLKQRSEWTSLSRATEYLADVHQQFAETRVSRQLFEFLKHNDAATLAADFLSELKQHESNIGSQRQATFATLKINELRGVKQSEIAAMTFRAQSAFWLKRAERFAELQLVIDWNNLAQAASHAGFDFLVDVSTSWEFAPQWLKTSLLKTWYEYLIEQAFKLNPALTQFERVSHENVIDQFKRLDQLNLVYNRARVALKHWENIPKQHAGGQVNVLRTEFNKRARHMAIRKLVEEAGAAMQAIKPVWMMSPMSIANFLPPGNIQFDLIIFDEASQVRPVDALGAIMRGKQLVVVGDTKQLPPTSFFDKLNTDMEDEDNQTADMQSILGMCDGQGAPSSMLKWHYRSRHESLITLSNHEFYENKLVIFPSPGSRQSLGLRFHHLADSVYDRGKTRTNPVEAEKVAQAVIAHAKQFPELSLGVVAFSTSQMQAIQATLELQRRQHPEVETFFKSHPHEPFFIKNLENVQGDERDVIYISIGYGRIDNGTVPMSFGPLNNEGGERRLNVLITRAKMRCEVFTNITSADIRVAENAKFGIRALKSFLYFAQYAKFEQNSEPIVTEIRPFEDEVANQLAALGYIVRSKIGSAGFYLDLAIVDEHNPGRYIIGIECDGQNYSKARSATDRNRLREQVLEMFGWSIYRVWSTDWYRNPDRELKRLIEAIEQAKAVTASVDQETKVYEEEQRLLEREQIEEISTKIIYYQQATLPAAIGYQEMHLHSFGNLAAWITEVVKVESPVHFDEMARRMVEAAGISKVGSRIKYTLTQACNFSEQNGLIKIKGEFLWHNEMEEPVVRDRSQLPASSRRLQIIAPEELHLAIKQVVSEAIAITDEAAANLVAKLFGFSRVTEDMKQLLLEPIRIAENHGIIKRDNGYLKLA
;
A
#
# COMPACT_ATOMS: atom_id res chain seq x y z
N MET A 1 0.77 -23.69 -4.83
CA MET A 1 0.71 -23.82 -3.36
C MET A 1 -0.71 -24.11 -2.85
N GLN A 2 -1.73 -23.33 -3.21
CA GLN A 2 -3.13 -23.59 -2.77
C GLN A 2 -3.62 -25.02 -3.07
N ALA A 3 -3.38 -25.54 -4.29
CA ALA A 3 -3.75 -26.91 -4.62
C ALA A 3 -3.06 -27.96 -3.73
N ILE A 4 -1.78 -27.76 -3.39
CA ILE A 4 -1.03 -28.67 -2.51
C ILE A 4 -1.62 -28.67 -1.10
N LEU A 5 -1.94 -27.48 -0.56
CA LEU A 5 -2.55 -27.34 0.77
C LEU A 5 -3.91 -28.03 0.85
N ALA A 6 -4.78 -27.83 -0.14
CA ALA A 6 -6.10 -28.48 -0.18
C ALA A 6 -5.99 -30.02 -0.23
N VAL A 7 -5.03 -30.55 -1.00
CA VAL A 7 -4.77 -31.99 -1.03
C VAL A 7 -4.23 -32.48 0.31
N ASN A 8 -3.37 -31.71 0.97
CA ASN A 8 -2.85 -32.04 2.30
C ASN A 8 -3.96 -32.08 3.36
N GLU A 9 -4.94 -31.18 3.29
CA GLU A 9 -6.14 -31.14 4.13
C GLU A 9 -7.12 -32.30 3.88
N GLY A 10 -6.85 -33.15 2.88
CA GLY A 10 -7.64 -34.35 2.58
C GLY A 10 -8.79 -34.15 1.61
N HIS A 11 -8.86 -33.00 0.93
CA HIS A 11 -9.93 -32.72 -0.04
C HIS A 11 -9.73 -33.43 -1.38
N ASP A 12 -10.82 -33.96 -1.96
CA ASP A 12 -10.86 -34.31 -3.38
C ASP A 12 -10.81 -33.04 -4.22
N LEU A 13 -9.96 -33.03 -5.26
CA LEU A 13 -9.63 -31.79 -5.97
C LEU A 13 -9.44 -31.98 -7.47
N VAL A 14 -10.07 -31.11 -8.27
CA VAL A 14 -9.76 -30.93 -9.68
C VAL A 14 -8.70 -29.82 -9.83
N ILE A 15 -7.54 -30.14 -10.39
CA ILE A 15 -6.52 -29.15 -10.73
C ILE A 15 -6.61 -28.85 -12.21
N GLN A 16 -7.18 -27.69 -12.54
CA GLN A 16 -7.18 -27.15 -13.89
C GLN A 16 -5.78 -26.62 -14.22
N GLY A 17 -5.09 -27.29 -15.12
CA GLY A 17 -3.73 -26.96 -15.54
C GLY A 17 -3.64 -26.62 -17.01
N PRO A 18 -3.87 -25.35 -17.39
CA PRO A 18 -3.66 -24.87 -18.76
C PRO A 18 -2.24 -25.15 -19.28
N PRO A 19 -2.00 -25.06 -20.60
CA PRO A 19 -0.69 -25.33 -21.19
C PRO A 19 0.39 -24.46 -20.55
N GLY A 20 1.54 -25.06 -20.24
CA GLY A 20 2.69 -24.34 -19.68
C GLY A 20 2.56 -23.86 -18.23
N THR A 21 1.54 -24.28 -17.48
CA THR A 21 1.30 -23.80 -16.10
C THR A 21 1.98 -24.60 -14.98
N GLY A 22 2.85 -25.56 -15.33
CA GLY A 22 3.57 -26.37 -14.35
C GLY A 22 2.76 -27.51 -13.74
N LYS A 23 1.83 -28.12 -14.49
CA LYS A 23 1.06 -29.33 -14.08
C LYS A 23 1.94 -30.40 -13.45
N SER A 24 2.90 -30.92 -14.20
CA SER A 24 3.78 -32.01 -13.76
C SER A 24 4.60 -31.62 -12.53
N GLN A 25 5.02 -30.35 -12.42
CA GLN A 25 5.73 -29.86 -11.22
C GLN A 25 4.81 -29.84 -9.98
N THR A 26 3.56 -29.43 -10.16
CA THR A 26 2.56 -29.44 -9.08
C THR A 26 2.29 -30.86 -8.62
N ILE A 27 2.13 -31.81 -9.56
CA ILE A 27 1.98 -33.24 -9.27
C ILE A 27 3.20 -33.78 -8.52
N THR A 28 4.42 -33.51 -9.00
CA THR A 28 5.67 -33.90 -8.32
C THR A 28 5.71 -33.39 -6.89
N ASN A 29 5.31 -32.14 -6.65
CA ASN A 29 5.29 -31.57 -5.30
C ASN A 29 4.21 -32.23 -4.40
N ILE A 30 3.03 -32.55 -4.94
CA ILE A 30 1.97 -33.29 -4.21
C ILE A 30 2.49 -34.69 -3.83
N ILE A 31 3.15 -35.39 -4.77
CA ILE A 31 3.71 -36.71 -4.52
C ILE A 31 4.83 -36.63 -3.47
N ALA A 32 5.73 -35.66 -3.57
CA ALA A 32 6.81 -35.47 -2.60
C ALA A 32 6.29 -35.20 -1.18
N ASP A 33 5.25 -34.36 -1.04
CA ASP A 33 4.59 -34.11 0.24
C ASP A 33 3.90 -35.37 0.79
N ALA A 34 3.21 -36.13 -0.07
CA ALA A 34 2.60 -37.40 0.30
C ALA A 34 3.65 -38.44 0.78
N ILE A 35 4.81 -38.55 0.11
CA ILE A 35 5.92 -39.41 0.56
C ILE A 35 6.40 -38.95 1.96
N GLY A 36 6.56 -37.65 2.16
CA GLY A 36 6.97 -37.06 3.45
C GLY A 36 6.00 -37.34 4.60
N GLN A 37 4.73 -37.61 4.28
CA GLN A 37 3.70 -37.99 5.24
C GLN A 37 3.54 -39.52 5.38
N GLY A 38 4.30 -40.31 4.63
CA GLY A 38 4.18 -41.76 4.59
C GLY A 38 2.90 -42.26 3.90
N LYS A 39 2.26 -41.43 3.07
CA LYS A 39 1.04 -41.79 2.32
C LYS A 39 1.38 -42.68 1.11
N LYS A 40 0.47 -43.57 0.77
CA LYS A 40 0.55 -44.43 -0.43
C LYS A 40 -0.15 -43.75 -1.60
N VAL A 41 0.55 -43.60 -2.73
CA VAL A 41 0.05 -42.85 -3.88
C VAL A 41 -0.08 -43.75 -5.11
N LEU A 42 -1.20 -43.66 -5.81
CA LEU A 42 -1.36 -44.22 -7.15
C LEU A 42 -1.43 -43.07 -8.16
N PHE A 43 -0.37 -42.91 -8.94
CA PHE A 43 -0.29 -41.95 -10.03
C PHE A 43 -0.69 -42.62 -11.35
N VAL A 44 -1.71 -42.09 -11.99
CA VAL A 44 -2.34 -42.66 -13.19
C VAL A 44 -2.25 -41.69 -14.35
N ALA A 45 -1.70 -42.14 -15.48
CA ALA A 45 -1.70 -41.39 -16.72
C ALA A 45 -1.84 -42.33 -17.92
N GLU A 46 -2.49 -41.88 -18.99
CA GLU A 46 -2.71 -42.70 -20.19
C GLU A 46 -1.44 -42.87 -21.04
N LYS A 47 -0.64 -41.81 -21.18
CA LYS A 47 0.58 -41.80 -22.01
C LYS A 47 1.84 -42.02 -21.17
N MET A 48 2.77 -42.84 -21.68
CA MET A 48 4.08 -43.07 -21.05
C MET A 48 4.87 -41.78 -20.81
N ALA A 49 4.87 -40.87 -21.78
CA ALA A 49 5.58 -39.60 -21.67
C ALA A 49 5.16 -38.79 -20.43
N ALA A 50 3.89 -38.84 -20.01
CA ALA A 50 3.43 -38.15 -18.81
C ALA A 50 3.99 -38.80 -17.52
N LEU A 51 4.04 -40.13 -17.46
CA LEU A 51 4.64 -40.88 -16.36
C LEU A 51 6.14 -40.59 -16.23
N GLU A 52 6.87 -40.70 -17.34
CA GLU A 52 8.31 -40.47 -17.40
C GLU A 52 8.68 -39.03 -16.98
N VAL A 53 7.88 -38.03 -17.37
CA VAL A 53 8.14 -36.63 -16.99
C VAL A 53 8.06 -36.44 -15.48
N VAL A 54 7.05 -36.99 -14.81
CA VAL A 54 6.91 -36.88 -13.35
C VAL A 54 7.97 -37.71 -12.64
N LYS A 55 8.26 -38.92 -13.14
CA LYS A 55 9.29 -39.81 -12.61
C LYS A 55 10.68 -39.18 -12.67
N ARG A 56 11.08 -38.65 -13.83
CA ARG A 56 12.35 -37.93 -14.01
C ARG A 56 12.48 -36.73 -13.07
N ARG A 57 11.40 -35.99 -12.82
CA ARG A 57 11.41 -34.87 -11.85
C ARG A 57 11.64 -35.39 -10.43
N LEU A 58 11.00 -36.48 -10.03
CA LEU A 58 11.23 -37.13 -8.73
C LEU A 58 12.65 -37.71 -8.62
N ASP A 59 13.20 -38.29 -9.69
CA ASP A 59 14.60 -38.76 -9.74
C ASP A 59 15.59 -37.60 -9.59
N SER A 60 15.35 -36.46 -10.26
CA SER A 60 16.20 -35.27 -10.17
C SER A 60 16.26 -34.65 -8.77
N VAL A 61 15.29 -34.96 -7.89
CA VAL A 61 15.28 -34.57 -6.48
C VAL A 61 15.54 -35.74 -5.53
N GLN A 62 16.01 -36.88 -6.07
CA GLN A 62 16.37 -38.11 -5.35
C GLN A 62 15.21 -38.75 -4.55
N LEU A 63 13.98 -38.46 -4.94
CA LEU A 63 12.76 -39.07 -4.39
C LEU A 63 12.18 -40.16 -5.30
N GLY A 64 12.70 -40.33 -6.50
CA GLY A 64 12.23 -41.37 -7.41
C GLY A 64 12.49 -42.78 -6.90
N GLU A 65 13.34 -42.97 -5.89
CA GLU A 65 13.48 -44.22 -5.17
C GLU A 65 12.19 -44.70 -4.52
N ALA A 66 11.26 -43.80 -4.19
CA ALA A 66 9.94 -44.15 -3.65
C ALA A 66 8.93 -44.56 -4.75
N CYS A 67 9.27 -44.41 -6.02
CA CYS A 67 8.37 -44.62 -7.15
C CYS A 67 8.60 -45.97 -7.83
N LEU A 68 7.51 -46.71 -8.03
CA LEU A 68 7.45 -47.94 -8.80
C LEU A 68 6.78 -47.66 -10.15
N GLU A 69 7.53 -47.80 -11.23
CA GLU A 69 6.97 -47.68 -12.58
C GLU A 69 6.55 -49.05 -13.10
N LEU A 70 5.25 -49.22 -13.38
CA LEU A 70 4.71 -50.44 -13.97
C LEU A 70 3.90 -50.06 -15.20
N HIS A 71 4.61 -49.90 -16.32
CA HIS A 71 4.01 -49.60 -17.60
C HIS A 71 4.23 -50.73 -18.62
N SER A 72 3.20 -51.01 -19.42
CA SER A 72 3.15 -51.99 -20.52
C SER A 72 3.02 -53.46 -20.14
N HIS A 73 2.53 -54.26 -21.09
CA HIS A 73 2.50 -55.72 -21.04
C HIS A 73 3.90 -56.38 -21.08
N LYS A 74 4.97 -55.60 -21.33
CA LYS A 74 6.37 -56.07 -21.41
C LYS A 74 7.21 -55.73 -20.17
N ALA A 75 6.61 -55.20 -19.10
CA ALA A 75 7.32 -54.89 -17.86
C ALA A 75 8.20 -56.08 -17.43
N ASN A 76 9.51 -55.84 -17.37
CA ASN A 76 10.48 -56.89 -17.13
C ASN A 76 10.51 -57.25 -15.63
N LYS A 77 10.10 -58.49 -15.33
CA LYS A 77 10.04 -59.03 -13.96
C LYS A 77 11.39 -58.93 -13.24
N ARG A 78 12.49 -59.08 -13.98
CA ARG A 78 13.85 -59.02 -13.39
C ARG A 78 14.18 -57.61 -12.96
N ASP A 79 13.96 -56.64 -13.84
CA ASP A 79 14.28 -55.23 -13.59
C ASP A 79 13.46 -54.70 -12.39
N LEU A 80 12.19 -55.09 -12.29
CA LEU A 80 11.33 -54.81 -11.12
C LEU A 80 11.93 -55.35 -9.80
N LEU A 81 12.38 -56.60 -9.79
CA LEU A 81 12.94 -57.25 -8.60
C LEU A 81 14.32 -56.67 -8.24
N GLU A 82 15.16 -56.37 -9.23
CA GLU A 82 16.45 -55.69 -9.04
C GLU A 82 16.25 -54.29 -8.46
N GLU A 83 15.25 -53.55 -8.95
CA GLU A 83 14.92 -52.22 -8.42
C GLU A 83 14.45 -52.29 -6.95
N LEU A 84 13.52 -53.19 -6.63
CA LEU A 84 13.05 -53.37 -5.25
C LEU A 84 14.19 -53.79 -4.30
N LYS A 85 15.06 -54.70 -4.76
CA LYS A 85 16.24 -55.12 -3.99
C LYS A 85 17.17 -53.94 -3.73
N ARG A 86 17.50 -53.16 -4.77
CA ARG A 86 18.40 -52.00 -4.67
C ARG A 86 17.88 -50.97 -3.66
N VAL A 87 16.58 -50.69 -3.65
CA VAL A 87 15.98 -49.73 -2.70
C VAL A 87 16.01 -50.23 -1.26
N MET A 88 15.82 -51.53 -1.02
CA MET A 88 15.97 -52.14 0.30
C MET A 88 17.42 -52.12 0.82
N GLU A 89 18.40 -51.98 -0.07
CA GLU A 89 19.83 -51.90 0.21
C GLU A 89 20.34 -50.44 0.27
N LEU A 90 19.45 -49.43 0.28
CA LEU A 90 19.85 -48.04 0.41
C LEU A 90 20.22 -47.68 1.86
N GLY A 91 21.37 -47.00 2.01
CA GLY A 91 21.81 -46.44 3.28
C GLY A 91 20.93 -45.29 3.79
N ARG A 92 21.05 -45.03 5.10
CA ARG A 92 20.29 -43.98 5.79
C ARG A 92 20.69 -42.58 5.28
N PRO A 93 19.72 -41.73 4.90
CA PRO A 93 19.96 -40.32 4.59
C PRO A 93 20.50 -39.49 5.77
N SER A 94 21.48 -38.62 5.53
CA SER A 94 22.01 -37.65 6.52
C SER A 94 21.22 -36.33 6.52
N VAL A 95 20.87 -35.79 7.70
CA VAL A 95 20.02 -34.58 7.84
C VAL A 95 20.59 -33.52 8.82
N ASN A 96 21.47 -33.92 9.77
CA ASN A 96 21.79 -33.12 10.97
C ASN A 96 22.46 -31.75 10.71
N GLN A 97 23.31 -31.62 9.68
CA GLN A 97 24.00 -30.34 9.40
C GLN A 97 23.07 -29.29 8.80
N LEU A 98 22.03 -29.71 8.06
CA LEU A 98 21.13 -28.81 7.33
C LEU A 98 20.08 -28.16 8.22
N GLU A 99 19.70 -28.81 9.33
CA GLU A 99 18.63 -28.32 10.23
C GLU A 99 19.02 -27.01 10.93
N GLN A 100 20.27 -26.88 11.40
CA GLN A 100 20.74 -25.68 12.10
C GLN A 100 20.75 -24.44 11.19
N GLU A 101 21.16 -24.59 9.92
CA GLU A 101 21.15 -23.49 8.96
C GLU A 101 19.72 -23.07 8.59
N VAL A 102 18.81 -24.05 8.39
CA VAL A 102 17.41 -23.77 8.05
C VAL A 102 16.66 -23.03 9.17
N GLN A 103 17.05 -23.19 10.45
CA GLN A 103 16.47 -22.41 11.55
C GLN A 103 16.67 -20.90 11.39
N GLN A 104 17.74 -20.46 10.72
CA GLN A 104 17.99 -19.03 10.46
C GLN A 104 17.05 -18.46 9.38
N LEU A 105 16.48 -19.30 8.51
CA LEU A 105 15.59 -18.86 7.43
C LEU A 105 14.38 -18.07 7.95
N ALA A 106 13.86 -18.46 9.11
CA ALA A 106 12.71 -17.79 9.73
C ALA A 106 13.05 -16.34 10.15
N VAL A 107 14.27 -16.09 10.61
CA VAL A 107 14.74 -14.77 11.03
C VAL A 107 14.80 -13.83 9.82
N SER A 108 15.54 -14.20 8.77
CA SER A 108 15.64 -13.39 7.54
C SER A 108 14.26 -13.18 6.89
N ARG A 109 13.39 -14.20 6.88
CA ARG A 109 12.03 -14.08 6.35
C ARG A 109 11.21 -13.02 7.12
N ASN A 110 11.27 -13.05 8.45
CA ASN A 110 10.53 -12.12 9.29
C ASN A 110 11.03 -10.69 9.13
N GLU A 111 12.33 -10.49 8.99
CA GLU A 111 12.93 -9.18 8.72
C GLU A 111 12.46 -8.60 7.38
N LEU A 112 12.55 -9.38 6.30
CA LEU A 112 12.09 -8.97 4.96
C LEU A 112 10.58 -8.66 4.93
N ASN A 113 9.78 -9.42 5.67
CA ASN A 113 8.34 -9.17 5.80
C ASN A 113 8.05 -7.92 6.64
N SER A 114 8.81 -7.68 7.70
CA SER A 114 8.66 -6.49 8.55
C SER A 114 8.90 -5.21 7.76
N TYR A 115 9.96 -5.17 6.92
CA TYR A 115 10.21 -4.05 6.02
C TYR A 115 9.07 -3.85 5.01
N CYS A 116 8.70 -4.91 4.28
CA CYS A 116 7.67 -4.85 3.26
C CYS A 116 6.33 -4.35 3.83
N ASN A 117 5.95 -4.83 5.03
CA ASN A 117 4.74 -4.40 5.70
C ASN A 117 4.85 -2.94 6.12
N ALA A 118 5.96 -2.53 6.71
CA ALA A 118 6.13 -1.16 7.19
C ALA A 118 6.07 -0.13 6.06
N VAL A 119 6.65 -0.42 4.89
CA VAL A 119 6.70 0.54 3.76
C VAL A 119 5.37 0.61 2.98
N ASN A 120 4.56 -0.46 2.99
CA ASN A 120 3.34 -0.58 2.18
C ASN A 120 2.01 -0.54 2.98
N THR A 121 2.04 -0.54 4.30
CA THR A 121 0.81 -0.45 5.12
C THR A 121 0.35 1.01 5.26
N GLY A 122 -0.97 1.23 5.30
CA GLY A 122 -1.55 2.55 5.47
C GLY A 122 -1.17 3.21 6.80
N ILE A 123 -0.81 4.49 6.77
CA ILE A 123 -0.34 5.25 7.92
C ILE A 123 -1.48 6.07 8.53
N ALA A 124 -1.67 6.03 9.85
CA ALA A 124 -2.57 6.92 10.60
C ALA A 124 -3.98 7.07 10.00
N GLY A 125 -4.57 6.00 9.46
CA GLY A 125 -5.92 6.05 8.84
C GLY A 125 -6.02 6.89 7.55
N SER A 126 -4.91 7.35 6.99
CA SER A 126 -4.85 8.15 5.75
C SER A 126 -5.21 7.35 4.49
N GLY A 127 -5.11 6.01 4.55
CA GLY A 127 -5.19 5.15 3.37
C GLY A 127 -3.94 5.19 2.48
N LEU A 128 -2.89 5.93 2.87
CA LEU A 128 -1.63 6.05 2.12
C LEU A 128 -0.51 5.29 2.81
N SER A 129 0.33 4.61 2.02
CA SER A 129 1.54 3.94 2.50
C SER A 129 2.75 4.87 2.57
N ALA A 130 3.81 4.46 3.27
CA ALA A 130 5.05 5.24 3.34
C ALA A 130 5.66 5.44 1.95
N ASN A 131 5.67 4.40 1.10
CA ASN A 131 6.12 4.49 -0.30
C ASN A 131 5.33 5.56 -1.08
N GLN A 132 4.00 5.60 -0.95
CA GLN A 132 3.18 6.61 -1.64
C GLN A 132 3.44 8.03 -1.13
N VAL A 133 3.52 8.20 0.19
CA VAL A 133 3.81 9.49 0.83
C VAL A 133 5.19 10.02 0.40
N ILE A 134 6.21 9.15 0.35
CA ILE A 134 7.53 9.48 -0.19
C ILE A 134 7.42 9.97 -1.64
N GLY A 135 6.70 9.22 -2.48
CA GLY A 135 6.50 9.61 -3.88
C GLY A 135 5.88 10.99 -4.03
N TYR A 136 4.82 11.28 -3.26
CA TYR A 136 4.19 12.60 -3.29
C TYR A 136 5.08 13.73 -2.76
N LEU A 137 5.85 13.49 -1.70
CA LEU A 137 6.79 14.49 -1.19
C LEU A 137 7.86 14.82 -2.22
N LEU A 138 8.43 13.82 -2.90
CA LEU A 138 9.41 14.03 -3.97
C LEU A 138 8.82 14.82 -5.14
N GLN A 139 7.58 14.54 -5.54
CA GLN A 139 6.87 15.29 -6.57
C GLN A 139 6.64 16.75 -6.15
N ILE A 140 6.23 16.99 -4.91
CA ILE A 140 6.04 18.34 -4.36
C ILE A 140 7.36 19.10 -4.32
N ASP A 141 8.45 18.50 -3.81
CA ASP A 141 9.76 19.16 -3.71
C ASP A 141 10.29 19.56 -5.08
N LYS A 142 10.03 18.76 -6.11
CA LYS A 142 10.34 19.09 -7.50
C LYS A 142 9.46 20.20 -8.08
N GLU A 143 8.16 20.19 -7.78
CA GLU A 143 7.20 21.21 -8.23
C GLU A 143 7.55 22.59 -7.65
N ILE A 144 7.93 22.67 -6.37
CA ILE A 144 8.24 23.93 -5.69
C ILE A 144 9.66 24.44 -6.00
N GLY A 145 10.60 23.55 -6.36
CA GLY A 145 11.99 23.91 -6.61
C GLY A 145 12.65 24.56 -5.39
N GLN A 146 13.03 25.84 -5.49
CA GLN A 146 13.64 26.61 -4.40
C GLN A 146 12.63 27.41 -3.54
N GLN A 147 11.33 27.27 -3.81
CA GLN A 147 10.30 28.00 -3.06
C GLN A 147 10.11 27.39 -1.67
N HIS A 148 10.08 28.23 -0.65
CA HIS A 148 9.76 27.81 0.72
C HIS A 148 8.25 27.91 0.96
N LEU A 149 7.60 26.75 1.00
CA LEU A 149 6.18 26.67 1.37
C LEU A 149 5.97 26.95 2.86
N LEU A 150 4.85 27.60 3.18
CA LEU A 150 4.42 27.81 4.56
C LEU A 150 3.94 26.47 5.16
N LYS A 151 4.47 26.09 6.32
CA LYS A 151 3.95 24.94 7.08
C LYS A 151 2.63 25.32 7.72
N ILE A 152 1.51 24.83 7.17
CA ILE A 152 0.16 25.18 7.64
C ILE A 152 -0.10 24.45 8.96
N PRO A 153 -0.41 25.14 10.07
CA PRO A 153 -0.71 24.48 11.33
C PRO A 153 -2.04 23.72 11.19
N LEU A 154 -2.00 22.39 11.26
CA LEU A 154 -3.18 21.53 11.20
C LEU A 154 -3.64 21.21 12.62
N PRO A 155 -4.81 21.70 13.07
CA PRO A 155 -5.36 21.35 14.36
C PRO A 155 -5.70 19.85 14.42
N ASP A 156 -5.43 19.22 15.57
CA ASP A 156 -5.71 17.81 15.86
C ASP A 156 -5.22 16.85 14.76
N ILE A 157 -4.04 17.15 14.18
CA ILE A 157 -3.44 16.41 13.06
C ILE A 157 -3.32 14.89 13.32
N ASP A 158 -3.24 14.48 14.57
CA ASP A 158 -3.18 13.08 15.00
C ASP A 158 -4.50 12.31 14.80
N HIS A 159 -5.62 13.01 14.68
CA HIS A 159 -6.94 12.45 14.43
C HIS A 159 -7.38 12.55 12.96
N TRP A 160 -6.55 13.10 12.08
CA TRP A 160 -6.86 13.20 10.65
C TRP A 160 -6.84 11.83 9.98
N ASN A 161 -7.76 11.62 9.04
CA ASN A 161 -7.86 10.41 8.23
C ASN A 161 -8.09 10.78 6.75
N ALA A 162 -8.28 9.76 5.90
CA ALA A 162 -8.51 9.95 4.47
C ALA A 162 -9.68 10.88 4.14
N ASP A 163 -10.79 10.76 4.88
CA ASP A 163 -12.01 11.54 4.63
C ASP A 163 -11.85 13.00 5.07
N LYS A 164 -11.29 13.24 6.27
CA LYS A 164 -11.04 14.60 6.74
C LYS A 164 -10.06 15.34 5.83
N THR A 165 -9.03 14.64 5.34
CA THR A 165 -8.09 15.19 4.36
C THR A 165 -8.79 15.54 3.05
N ARG A 166 -9.69 14.68 2.55
CA ARG A 166 -10.49 14.93 1.34
C ARG A 166 -11.37 16.17 1.48
N GLU A 167 -12.03 16.34 2.63
CA GLU A 167 -12.82 17.54 2.94
C GLU A 167 -11.94 18.81 2.96
N ALA A 168 -10.79 18.76 3.63
CA ALA A 168 -9.84 19.87 3.70
C ALA A 168 -9.34 20.28 2.30
N LEU A 169 -9.03 19.31 1.45
CA LEU A 169 -8.59 19.54 0.07
C LEU A 169 -9.69 20.16 -0.79
N ALA A 170 -10.95 19.73 -0.64
CA ALA A 170 -12.07 20.33 -1.36
C ALA A 170 -12.30 21.79 -0.97
N ILE A 171 -12.12 22.14 0.31
CA ILE A 171 -12.15 23.53 0.77
C ILE A 171 -10.94 24.32 0.25
N CYS A 172 -9.73 23.75 0.29
CA CYS A 172 -8.53 24.36 -0.31
C CYS A 172 -8.71 24.66 -1.79
N ASP A 173 -9.26 23.74 -2.59
CA ASP A 173 -9.49 23.94 -4.02
C ASP A 173 -10.42 25.13 -4.27
N ARG A 174 -11.51 25.25 -3.48
CA ARG A 174 -12.44 26.39 -3.57
C ARG A 174 -11.78 27.71 -3.16
N LEU A 175 -11.04 27.72 -2.04
CA LEU A 175 -10.30 28.90 -1.57
C LEU A 175 -9.27 29.33 -2.60
N GLN A 176 -8.44 28.41 -3.07
CA GLN A 176 -7.38 28.68 -4.03
C GLN A 176 -7.93 29.18 -5.38
N ALA A 177 -9.02 28.60 -5.88
CA ALA A 177 -9.70 29.11 -7.07
C ALA A 177 -10.17 30.56 -6.89
N ARG A 178 -10.73 30.90 -5.71
CA ARG A 178 -11.15 32.26 -5.41
C ARG A 178 -9.95 33.22 -5.28
N LEU A 179 -8.89 32.80 -4.60
CA LEU A 179 -7.66 33.57 -4.42
C LEU A 179 -6.95 33.90 -5.74
N ARG A 180 -7.05 33.03 -6.76
CA ARG A 180 -6.53 33.34 -8.11
C ARG A 180 -7.26 34.49 -8.80
N ASP A 181 -8.52 34.70 -8.48
CA ASP A 181 -9.36 35.78 -9.02
C ASP A 181 -9.16 37.10 -8.26
N ILE A 182 -9.12 37.03 -6.92
CA ILE A 182 -9.09 38.23 -6.06
C ILE A 182 -7.71 38.61 -5.51
N GLY A 183 -6.70 37.76 -5.68
CA GLY A 183 -5.41 37.89 -4.99
C GLY A 183 -5.54 37.67 -3.48
N THR A 184 -4.86 38.50 -2.69
CA THR A 184 -4.91 38.45 -1.23
C THR A 184 -6.16 39.17 -0.68
N PRO A 185 -7.04 38.50 0.08
CA PRO A 185 -8.30 39.07 0.56
C PRO A 185 -8.15 40.40 1.32
N GLN A 186 -7.10 40.54 2.13
CA GLN A 186 -6.85 41.78 2.89
C GLN A 186 -6.64 43.03 2.03
N ASN A 187 -6.32 42.86 0.74
CA ASN A 187 -6.10 43.94 -0.21
C ASN A 187 -7.39 44.37 -0.94
N LEU A 188 -8.53 43.71 -0.69
CA LEU A 188 -9.80 44.03 -1.31
C LEU A 188 -10.30 45.42 -0.87
N LEU A 189 -10.92 46.15 -1.81
CA LEU A 189 -11.36 47.54 -1.58
C LEU A 189 -12.37 47.67 -0.42
N PHE A 190 -13.24 46.66 -0.27
CA PHE A 190 -14.27 46.58 0.77
C PHE A 190 -13.87 45.66 1.93
N TRP A 191 -12.58 45.36 2.07
CA TRP A 191 -12.08 44.53 3.18
C TRP A 191 -12.55 45.08 4.53
N GLY A 192 -13.00 44.17 5.40
CA GLY A 192 -13.66 44.48 6.66
C GLY A 192 -15.18 44.45 6.62
N SER A 193 -15.82 44.50 5.45
CA SER A 193 -17.26 44.25 5.33
C SER A 193 -17.60 42.80 5.69
N GLU A 194 -18.59 42.59 6.57
CA GLU A 194 -19.09 41.27 6.97
C GLU A 194 -20.38 40.88 6.22
N ILE A 195 -20.70 41.56 5.12
CA ILE A 195 -21.85 41.20 4.30
C ILE A 195 -21.60 39.83 3.65
N THR A 196 -22.56 38.92 3.81
CA THR A 196 -22.58 37.58 3.21
C THR A 196 -23.63 37.45 2.10
N VAL A 197 -24.67 38.30 2.11
CA VAL A 197 -25.70 38.33 1.08
C VAL A 197 -26.09 39.78 0.81
N LEU A 198 -26.20 40.14 -0.48
CA LEU A 198 -26.73 41.42 -0.94
C LEU A 198 -27.60 41.21 -2.18
N LEU A 199 -28.90 41.35 -2.02
CA LEU A 199 -29.87 41.10 -3.09
C LEU A 199 -29.89 42.24 -4.12
N PRO A 200 -30.29 42.00 -5.38
CA PRO A 200 -30.27 43.03 -6.42
C PRO A 200 -31.02 44.32 -6.07
N HIS A 201 -32.14 44.23 -5.34
CA HIS A 201 -32.92 45.39 -4.92
C HIS A 201 -32.27 46.18 -3.76
N GLU A 202 -31.38 45.55 -3.00
CA GLU A 202 -30.63 46.18 -1.90
C GLU A 202 -29.36 46.90 -2.40
N LYS A 203 -28.84 46.52 -3.58
CA LYS A 203 -27.65 47.13 -4.18
C LYS A 203 -27.80 48.64 -4.40
N GLY A 204 -28.97 49.08 -4.86
CA GLY A 204 -29.27 50.50 -5.10
C GLY A 204 -29.17 51.33 -3.82
N PRO A 205 -29.93 51.01 -2.76
CA PRO A 205 -29.85 51.68 -1.46
C PRO A 205 -28.43 51.71 -0.86
N VAL A 206 -27.69 50.60 -0.93
CA VAL A 206 -26.34 50.52 -0.36
C VAL A 206 -25.35 51.40 -1.15
N LEU A 207 -25.38 51.34 -2.49
CA LEU A 207 -24.56 52.20 -3.34
C LEU A 207 -24.86 53.68 -3.08
N GLU A 208 -26.14 54.03 -2.97
CA GLU A 208 -26.56 55.39 -2.71
C GLU A 208 -26.08 55.88 -1.34
N GLN A 209 -26.13 55.04 -0.30
CA GLN A 209 -25.59 55.36 1.02
C GLN A 209 -24.07 55.67 0.97
N VAL A 210 -23.29 54.85 0.26
CA VAL A 210 -21.84 55.10 0.08
C VAL A 210 -21.58 56.38 -0.70
N ARG A 211 -22.39 56.66 -1.73
CA ARG A 211 -22.30 57.89 -2.52
C ARG A 211 -22.65 59.12 -1.69
N GLN A 212 -23.70 59.05 -0.86
CA GLN A 212 -24.12 60.11 0.03
C GLN A 212 -23.04 60.48 1.05
N ALA A 213 -22.30 59.50 1.57
CA ALA A 213 -21.15 59.78 2.44
C ALA A 213 -20.06 60.59 1.72
N GLY A 214 -19.72 60.24 0.48
CA GLY A 214 -18.76 61.00 -0.33
C GLY A 214 -19.26 62.39 -0.73
N GLN A 215 -20.54 62.51 -1.08
CA GLN A 215 -21.19 63.76 -1.46
C GLN A 215 -21.34 64.70 -0.26
N ALA A 216 -21.67 64.20 0.93
CA ALA A 216 -21.76 65.01 2.15
C ALA A 216 -20.42 65.69 2.47
N VAL A 217 -19.31 64.94 2.32
CA VAL A 217 -17.95 65.49 2.49
C VAL A 217 -17.61 66.50 1.39
N THR A 218 -18.04 66.24 0.15
CA THR A 218 -17.81 67.16 -0.97
C THR A 218 -18.58 68.48 -0.79
N ALA A 219 -19.83 68.40 -0.34
CA ALA A 219 -20.65 69.58 -0.06
C ALA A 219 -20.08 70.43 1.08
N LEU A 220 -19.50 69.83 2.13
CA LEU A 220 -18.79 70.59 3.17
C LEU A 220 -17.57 71.31 2.59
N ARG A 221 -16.81 70.68 1.70
CA ARG A 221 -15.66 71.32 1.05
C ARG A 221 -16.08 72.50 0.18
N GLU A 222 -17.12 72.32 -0.64
CA GLU A 222 -17.69 73.41 -1.44
C GLU A 222 -18.22 74.55 -0.57
N LEU A 223 -18.87 74.23 0.56
CA LEU A 223 -19.28 75.23 1.56
C LEU A 223 -18.07 75.95 2.14
N SER A 224 -17.01 75.24 2.51
CA SER A 224 -15.79 75.86 3.03
C SER A 224 -15.10 76.77 2.00
N GLU A 225 -15.07 76.38 0.73
CA GLU A 225 -14.54 77.21 -0.37
C GLU A 225 -15.40 78.47 -0.56
N ARG A 226 -16.74 78.34 -0.47
CA ARG A 226 -17.67 79.46 -0.53
C ARG A 226 -17.52 80.41 0.66
N ILE A 227 -17.31 79.86 1.86
CA ILE A 227 -17.02 80.65 3.08
C ILE A 227 -15.71 81.41 2.87
N GLN A 228 -14.64 80.74 2.44
CA GLN A 228 -13.36 81.41 2.17
C GLN A 228 -13.51 82.53 1.13
N THR A 229 -14.26 82.28 0.05
CA THR A 229 -14.47 83.29 -1.02
C THR A 229 -15.26 84.49 -0.53
N SER A 230 -16.26 84.27 0.34
CA SER A 230 -17.18 85.33 0.82
C SER A 230 -16.65 86.08 2.04
N THR A 231 -15.80 85.44 2.85
CA THR A 231 -15.34 85.98 4.14
C THR A 231 -13.83 86.21 4.20
N GLY A 232 -13.04 85.55 3.36
CA GLY A 232 -11.57 85.56 3.41
C GLY A 232 -10.98 84.66 4.52
N LEU A 233 -11.80 83.98 5.32
CA LEU A 233 -11.37 83.06 6.38
C LEU A 233 -10.71 81.78 5.81
N GLY A 234 -10.03 81.02 6.68
CA GLY A 234 -9.32 79.80 6.30
C GLY A 234 -10.22 78.71 5.72
N LEU A 235 -9.66 77.88 4.82
CA LEU A 235 -10.36 76.71 4.27
C LEU A 235 -10.23 75.53 5.24
N ALA A 236 -11.36 74.89 5.55
CA ALA A 236 -11.42 73.67 6.35
C ALA A 236 -11.22 72.43 5.46
N ASP A 237 -10.08 71.75 5.60
CA ASP A 237 -9.76 70.51 4.87
C ASP A 237 -9.61 69.29 5.79
N ASP A 238 -9.80 69.44 7.10
CA ASP A 238 -9.85 68.36 8.09
C ASP A 238 -10.65 68.78 9.33
N GLY A 239 -10.81 67.87 10.30
CA GLY A 239 -11.59 68.16 11.52
C GLY A 239 -11.03 69.30 12.38
N ASN A 240 -9.71 69.51 12.40
CA ASN A 240 -9.10 70.56 13.21
C ASN A 240 -9.32 71.94 12.58
N SER A 241 -9.07 72.05 11.28
CA SER A 241 -9.32 73.28 10.51
C SER A 241 -10.81 73.63 10.44
N LEU A 242 -11.70 72.62 10.42
CA LEU A 242 -13.15 72.82 10.53
C LEU A 242 -13.54 73.45 11.88
N ASN A 243 -13.07 72.88 12.98
CA ASN A 243 -13.35 73.41 14.32
C ASN A 243 -12.81 74.84 14.50
N PHE A 244 -11.64 75.12 13.92
CA PHE A 244 -11.07 76.46 13.92
C PHE A 244 -11.97 77.45 13.14
N LEU A 245 -12.40 77.09 11.94
CA LEU A 245 -13.31 77.92 11.13
C LEU A 245 -14.67 78.13 11.82
N ILE A 246 -15.22 77.11 12.48
CA ILE A 246 -16.43 77.23 13.31
C ILE A 246 -16.24 78.28 14.40
N SER A 247 -15.11 78.21 15.12
CA SER A 247 -14.78 79.19 16.18
C SER A 247 -14.73 80.61 15.63
N GLU A 248 -14.12 80.82 14.47
CA GLU A 248 -14.05 82.15 13.85
C GLU A 248 -15.44 82.69 13.45
N LEU A 249 -16.28 81.84 12.85
CA LEU A 249 -17.65 82.20 12.48
C LEU A 249 -18.53 82.45 13.71
N GLU A 250 -18.34 81.70 14.80
CA GLU A 250 -19.02 81.95 16.08
C GLU A 250 -18.69 83.32 16.64
N VAL A 251 -17.41 83.71 16.61
CA VAL A 251 -16.98 85.04 17.03
C VAL A 251 -17.57 86.11 16.11
N ALA A 252 -17.50 85.93 14.79
CA ALA A 252 -18.05 86.89 13.83
C ALA A 252 -19.57 87.07 13.96
N SER A 253 -20.31 85.99 14.20
CA SER A 253 -21.79 86.01 14.31
C SER A 253 -22.33 86.89 15.45
N LYS A 254 -21.51 87.13 16.47
CA LYS A 254 -21.86 87.95 17.65
C LYS A 254 -21.46 89.42 17.48
N ALA A 255 -20.90 89.81 16.33
CA ALA A 255 -20.42 91.17 16.13
C ALA A 255 -21.57 92.19 16.24
N PRO A 256 -21.45 93.22 17.11
CA PRO A 256 -22.36 94.36 17.11
C PRO A 256 -22.12 95.22 15.86
N ASN A 257 -22.83 96.34 15.69
CA ASN A 257 -22.52 97.26 14.61
C ASN A 257 -21.12 97.88 14.82
N LEU A 258 -20.16 97.51 13.97
CA LEU A 258 -18.77 97.98 14.01
C LEU A 258 -18.44 99.07 12.98
N ALA A 259 -19.39 99.48 12.16
CA ALA A 259 -19.15 100.42 11.07
C ALA A 259 -18.59 101.75 11.62
N GLY A 260 -17.48 102.22 11.03
CA GLY A 260 -16.83 103.48 11.40
C GLY A 260 -15.92 103.42 12.65
N LEU A 261 -15.69 102.22 13.22
CA LEU A 261 -14.70 101.95 14.26
C LEU A 261 -13.38 101.45 13.65
N ASP A 262 -12.25 101.68 14.34
CA ASP A 262 -10.97 101.08 13.97
C ASP A 262 -10.85 99.65 14.53
N ILE A 263 -11.41 98.69 13.82
CA ILE A 263 -11.52 97.27 14.25
C ILE A 263 -10.15 96.61 14.49
N VAL A 264 -9.11 97.03 13.77
CA VAL A 264 -7.82 96.32 13.70
C VAL A 264 -6.84 96.74 14.81
N SER A 265 -7.09 97.87 15.47
CA SER A 265 -6.19 98.41 16.49
C SER A 265 -6.03 97.50 17.72
N ASP A 266 -4.82 97.06 18.02
CA ASP A 266 -4.50 96.25 19.22
C ASP A 266 -4.75 97.01 20.54
N VAL A 267 -4.91 98.33 20.44
CA VAL A 267 -5.24 99.22 21.54
C VAL A 267 -6.55 98.84 22.24
N TRP A 268 -7.52 98.20 21.56
CA TRP A 268 -8.74 97.67 22.20
C TRP A 268 -8.44 96.72 23.37
N LEU A 269 -7.34 95.96 23.27
CA LEU A 269 -6.88 95.06 24.33
C LEU A 269 -5.85 95.74 25.24
N LEU A 270 -4.83 96.40 24.68
CA LEU A 270 -3.74 97.03 25.44
C LEU A 270 -4.23 98.13 26.39
N LYS A 271 -5.32 98.82 26.01
CA LYS A 271 -5.92 99.94 26.73
C LYS A 271 -7.35 99.66 27.14
N LYS A 272 -7.73 98.37 27.26
CA LYS A 272 -9.09 97.92 27.61
C LYS A 272 -9.66 98.61 28.86
N GLN A 273 -8.84 98.84 29.89
CA GLN A 273 -9.28 99.49 31.12
C GLN A 273 -9.53 100.99 30.91
N ASP A 274 -8.61 101.70 30.25
CA ASP A 274 -8.75 103.12 29.90
C ASP A 274 -9.97 103.36 28.99
N ILE A 275 -10.25 102.46 28.04
CA ILE A 275 -11.41 102.54 27.15
C ILE A 275 -12.72 102.24 27.92
N ARG A 276 -12.73 101.28 28.85
CA ARG A 276 -13.89 101.02 29.71
C ARG A 276 -14.19 102.20 30.62
N GLU A 277 -13.17 102.75 31.26
CA GLU A 277 -13.30 103.93 32.11
C GLU A 277 -13.85 105.11 31.31
N LEU A 278 -13.37 105.34 30.09
CA LEU A 278 -13.93 106.33 29.17
C LEU A 278 -15.43 106.11 28.88
N ILE A 279 -15.86 104.87 28.63
CA ILE A 279 -17.26 104.53 28.38
C ILE A 279 -18.11 104.74 29.64
N ASP A 280 -17.64 104.29 30.81
CA ASP A 280 -18.34 104.43 32.09
C ASP A 280 -18.49 105.91 32.47
N VAL A 281 -17.42 106.70 32.31
CA VAL A 281 -17.42 108.16 32.49
C VAL A 281 -18.40 108.81 31.51
N GLY A 282 -18.38 108.42 30.24
CA GLY A 282 -19.30 108.94 29.22
C GLY A 282 -20.78 108.62 29.50
N GLN A 283 -21.09 107.38 29.90
CA GLN A 283 -22.44 106.96 30.30
C GLN A 283 -22.93 107.73 31.53
N THR A 284 -22.06 107.86 32.54
CA THR A 284 -22.38 108.58 33.77
C THR A 284 -22.60 110.06 33.51
N LEU A 285 -21.76 110.68 32.68
CA LEU A 285 -21.95 112.06 32.22
C LEU A 285 -23.27 112.25 31.47
N ASP A 286 -23.62 111.38 30.53
CA ASP A 286 -24.88 111.45 29.80
C ASP A 286 -26.09 111.35 30.74
N LEU A 287 -26.03 110.48 31.76
CA LEU A 287 -27.05 110.39 32.82
C LEU A 287 -27.12 111.68 33.65
N LEU A 288 -26.00 112.19 34.15
CA LEU A 288 -25.95 113.44 34.92
C LEU A 288 -26.48 114.64 34.10
N TYR A 289 -26.10 114.72 32.82
CA TYR A 289 -26.60 115.74 31.92
C TYR A 289 -28.11 115.62 31.71
N LYS A 290 -28.65 114.41 31.51
CA LYS A 290 -30.09 114.19 31.38
C LYS A 290 -30.86 114.54 32.65
N ASP A 291 -30.40 114.09 33.81
CA ASP A 291 -31.07 114.27 35.11
C ASP A 291 -31.14 115.74 35.55
N TYR A 292 -30.17 116.55 35.10
CA TYR A 292 -30.07 117.96 35.49
C TYR A 292 -30.25 118.95 34.32
N LYS A 293 -30.55 118.49 33.10
CA LYS A 293 -30.75 119.34 31.91
C LYS A 293 -31.79 120.45 32.12
N ASP A 294 -32.87 120.11 32.81
CA ASP A 294 -33.99 121.03 33.06
C ASP A 294 -33.78 121.88 34.32
N LYS A 295 -32.79 121.54 35.14
CA LYS A 295 -32.44 122.25 36.37
C LYS A 295 -31.31 123.25 36.17
N LEU A 296 -30.33 122.92 35.33
CA LEU A 296 -29.11 123.70 35.12
C LEU A 296 -29.09 124.42 33.76
N MET A 297 -28.56 125.64 33.77
CA MET A 297 -28.23 126.38 32.57
C MET A 297 -27.07 125.69 31.85
N PRO A 298 -27.03 125.67 30.50
CA PRO A 298 -25.94 125.05 29.76
C PRO A 298 -24.55 125.57 30.15
N GLU A 299 -24.45 126.85 30.47
CA GLU A 299 -23.21 127.52 30.84
C GLU A 299 -22.68 127.02 32.20
N ALA A 300 -23.56 126.53 33.07
CA ALA A 300 -23.25 126.09 34.44
C ALA A 300 -22.14 125.03 34.48
N TRP A 301 -22.17 124.10 33.54
CA TRP A 301 -21.27 122.94 33.48
C TRP A 301 -19.81 123.33 33.23
N SER A 302 -19.57 124.49 32.61
CA SER A 302 -18.23 124.98 32.25
C SER A 302 -17.58 125.90 33.29
N GLN A 303 -18.32 126.29 34.34
CA GLN A 303 -17.90 127.34 35.27
C GLN A 303 -17.12 126.77 36.44
N ASP A 304 -16.13 127.54 36.92
CA ASP A 304 -15.46 127.22 38.17
C ASP A 304 -16.35 127.58 39.36
N ILE A 305 -16.92 126.54 39.96
CA ILE A 305 -17.84 126.62 41.08
C ILE A 305 -17.17 126.30 42.42
N LEU A 306 -15.84 126.13 42.47
CA LEU A 306 -15.12 125.81 43.71
C LEU A 306 -15.31 126.90 44.77
N ASP A 307 -15.23 128.17 44.36
CA ASP A 307 -15.49 129.33 45.22
C ASP A 307 -16.96 129.35 45.70
N ILE A 308 -17.90 128.94 44.86
CA ILE A 308 -19.32 128.82 45.25
C ILE A 308 -19.47 127.74 46.33
N ARG A 309 -18.88 126.56 46.11
CA ARG A 309 -18.91 125.45 47.05
C ARG A 309 -18.29 125.82 48.40
N GLN A 310 -17.10 126.41 48.40
CA GLN A 310 -16.40 126.82 49.63
C GLN A 310 -17.23 127.80 50.45
N ASN A 311 -17.83 128.81 49.81
CA ASN A 311 -18.67 129.78 50.50
C ASN A 311 -20.00 129.18 50.98
N LEU A 312 -20.61 128.26 50.22
CA LEU A 312 -21.83 127.56 50.66
C LEU A 312 -21.57 126.66 51.87
N VAL A 313 -20.46 125.92 51.90
CA VAL A 313 -20.07 125.09 53.05
C VAL A 313 -19.69 125.94 54.26
N ALA A 314 -18.86 126.97 54.08
CA ALA A 314 -18.34 127.79 55.18
C ALA A 314 -19.41 128.65 55.87
N HIS A 315 -20.48 129.01 55.15
CA HIS A 315 -21.45 129.99 55.62
C HIS A 315 -22.91 129.54 55.58
N GLY A 316 -23.24 128.48 54.84
CA GLY A 316 -24.62 128.06 54.57
C GLY A 316 -25.48 127.73 55.80
N ASN A 317 -24.86 127.19 56.85
CA ASN A 317 -25.55 126.79 58.07
C ASN A 317 -25.61 127.91 59.14
N LYS A 318 -25.08 129.11 58.86
CA LYS A 318 -25.05 130.21 59.83
C LYS A 318 -26.36 131.01 59.78
N TRP A 319 -26.94 131.33 60.94
CA TRP A 319 -28.21 132.08 60.99
C TRP A 319 -28.10 133.49 60.38
N TYR A 320 -26.93 134.14 60.46
CA TYR A 320 -26.66 135.46 59.89
C TYR A 320 -26.06 135.44 58.47
N LYS A 321 -26.12 134.29 57.77
CA LYS A 321 -25.50 134.07 56.45
C LYS A 321 -25.84 135.13 55.39
N PHE A 322 -27.02 135.74 55.45
CA PHE A 322 -27.45 136.80 54.55
C PHE A 322 -26.67 138.12 54.71
N LEU A 323 -25.96 138.36 55.81
CA LEU A 323 -25.08 139.53 55.96
C LEU A 323 -23.74 139.33 55.25
N ILE A 324 -23.32 138.09 55.03
CA ILE A 324 -22.00 137.76 54.48
C ILE A 324 -22.00 138.00 52.96
N GLY A 325 -21.21 138.97 52.52
CA GLY A 325 -21.13 139.38 51.12
C GLY A 325 -20.69 138.26 50.18
N SER A 326 -19.71 137.44 50.58
CA SER A 326 -19.23 136.30 49.79
C SER A 326 -20.30 135.20 49.63
N TYR A 327 -21.07 134.87 50.68
CA TYR A 327 -22.18 133.91 50.62
C TYR A 327 -23.34 134.38 49.73
N ARG A 328 -23.71 135.68 49.80
CA ARG A 328 -24.69 136.28 48.88
C ARG A 328 -24.23 136.21 47.44
N LYS A 329 -22.97 136.58 47.17
CA LYS A 329 -22.36 136.52 45.84
C LYS A 329 -22.29 135.09 45.30
N ALA A 330 -21.95 134.11 46.14
CA ALA A 330 -21.95 132.69 45.79
C ALA A 330 -23.36 132.16 45.46
N ASN A 331 -24.40 132.50 46.24
CA ASN A 331 -25.78 132.14 45.92
C ASN A 331 -26.31 132.84 44.67
N GLN A 332 -25.96 134.11 44.44
CA GLN A 332 -26.32 134.83 43.21
C GLN A 332 -25.69 134.17 41.99
N ARG A 333 -24.43 133.74 42.11
CA ARG A 333 -23.71 133.05 41.05
C ARG A 333 -24.25 131.63 40.83
N LEU A 334 -24.59 130.89 41.87
CA LEU A 334 -25.28 129.59 41.74
C LEU A 334 -26.68 129.73 41.14
N ALA A 335 -27.44 130.75 41.54
CA ALA A 335 -28.75 131.05 40.96
C ALA A 335 -28.64 131.38 39.47
N SER A 336 -27.58 132.08 39.04
CA SER A 336 -27.33 132.36 37.62
C SER A 336 -27.04 131.11 36.78
N PHE A 337 -26.74 129.98 37.43
CA PHE A 337 -26.47 128.70 36.79
C PHE A 337 -27.67 127.76 36.80
N LEU A 338 -28.79 128.14 37.42
CA LEU A 338 -30.02 127.35 37.51
C LEU A 338 -31.09 127.90 36.56
N LYS A 339 -31.80 127.00 35.88
CA LYS A 339 -33.03 127.32 35.14
C LYS A 339 -34.24 127.47 36.06
N VAL A 340 -34.16 126.84 37.22
CA VAL A 340 -35.16 126.87 38.29
C VAL A 340 -34.72 127.84 39.39
N GLY A 341 -35.67 128.26 40.24
CA GLY A 341 -35.33 129.07 41.41
C GLY A 341 -34.26 128.39 42.29
N LEU A 342 -33.45 129.20 42.96
CA LEU A 342 -32.42 128.70 43.88
C LEU A 342 -33.09 127.86 44.99
N PRO A 343 -32.74 126.57 45.17
CA PRO A 343 -33.38 125.70 46.17
C PRO A 343 -33.29 126.28 47.57
N ASP A 344 -34.28 126.10 48.44
CA ASP A 344 -34.21 126.70 49.79
C ASP A 344 -33.18 126.00 50.70
N GLU A 345 -33.01 124.69 50.54
CA GLU A 345 -32.07 123.92 51.34
C GLU A 345 -30.62 124.03 50.86
N ILE A 346 -29.68 124.17 51.82
CA ILE A 346 -28.24 124.18 51.52
C ILE A 346 -27.75 122.82 51.02
N SER A 347 -28.31 121.72 51.53
CA SER A 347 -28.02 120.34 51.08
C SER A 347 -28.25 120.18 49.59
N GLU A 348 -29.40 120.65 49.08
CA GLU A 348 -29.71 120.59 47.64
C GLU A 348 -28.81 121.52 46.81
N ARG A 349 -28.51 122.72 47.31
CA ARG A 349 -27.55 123.63 46.65
C ARG A 349 -26.16 123.00 46.55
N LEU A 350 -25.69 122.36 47.61
CA LEU A 350 -24.41 121.65 47.64
C LEU A 350 -24.44 120.45 46.71
N LYS A 351 -25.53 119.67 46.67
CA LYS A 351 -25.67 118.55 45.74
C LYS A 351 -25.56 119.00 44.29
N ILE A 352 -26.22 120.10 43.91
CA ILE A 352 -26.13 120.66 42.55
C ILE A 352 -24.70 121.10 42.22
N VAL A 353 -24.04 121.77 43.15
CA VAL A 353 -22.64 122.22 43.01
C VAL A 353 -21.71 121.00 42.93
N ASP A 354 -21.87 120.00 43.78
CA ASP A 354 -21.12 118.75 43.73
C ASP A 354 -21.34 118.03 42.39
N THR A 355 -22.57 117.99 41.88
CA THR A 355 -22.90 117.42 40.56
C THR A 355 -22.24 118.17 39.41
N ILE A 356 -22.24 119.51 39.40
CA ILE A 356 -21.52 120.30 38.38
C ILE A 356 -20.01 120.05 38.49
N SER A 357 -19.48 119.95 39.71
CA SER A 357 -18.05 119.73 39.94
C SER A 357 -17.62 118.33 39.53
N GLU A 358 -18.48 117.33 39.78
CA GLU A 358 -18.27 115.94 39.39
C GLU A 358 -18.39 115.77 37.87
N ALA A 359 -19.39 116.39 37.24
CA ALA A 359 -19.49 116.44 35.79
C ALA A 359 -18.27 117.11 35.15
N ARG A 360 -17.78 118.24 35.69
CA ARG A 360 -16.56 118.89 35.19
C ARG A 360 -15.30 118.03 35.39
N ARG A 361 -15.20 117.30 36.52
CA ARG A 361 -14.11 116.33 36.74
C ARG A 361 -14.14 115.24 35.67
N MET A 362 -15.30 114.62 35.47
CA MET A 362 -15.53 113.59 34.47
C MET A 362 -15.33 114.10 33.03
N GLU A 363 -15.67 115.35 32.72
CA GLU A 363 -15.38 115.96 31.41
C GLU A 363 -13.89 116.17 31.18
N ASN A 364 -13.13 116.54 32.21
CA ASN A 364 -11.67 116.63 32.12
C ASN A 364 -11.03 115.24 31.96
N GLU A 365 -11.54 114.23 32.65
CA GLU A 365 -11.13 112.83 32.49
C GLU A 365 -11.42 112.32 31.06
N MET A 366 -12.61 112.60 30.53
CA MET A 366 -12.99 112.28 29.16
C MET A 366 -12.15 113.05 28.12
N ALA A 367 -11.80 114.31 28.39
CA ALA A 367 -10.93 115.12 27.52
C ALA A 367 -9.48 114.60 27.48
N ALA A 368 -8.96 114.08 28.61
CA ALA A 368 -7.64 113.47 28.66
C ALA A 368 -7.55 112.20 27.79
N LEU A 369 -8.65 111.46 27.68
CA LEU A 369 -8.77 110.25 26.87
C LEU A 369 -9.35 110.50 25.47
N GLU A 370 -9.61 111.76 25.09
CA GLU A 370 -10.19 112.14 23.78
C GLU A 370 -9.33 111.68 22.58
N PRO A 371 -7.99 111.81 22.56
CA PRO A 371 -7.18 111.33 21.43
C PRO A 371 -7.30 109.82 21.22
N LEU A 372 -7.36 109.06 22.32
CA LEU A 372 -7.58 107.61 22.33
C LEU A 372 -8.97 107.28 21.77
N ALA A 373 -10.00 107.95 22.28
CA ALA A 373 -11.38 107.78 21.84
C ALA A 373 -11.58 108.08 20.35
N ALA A 374 -11.01 109.18 19.86
CA ALA A 374 -11.11 109.59 18.46
C ALA A 374 -10.40 108.61 17.52
N SER A 375 -9.27 108.05 17.94
CA SER A 375 -8.53 107.05 17.15
C SER A 375 -9.29 105.73 16.99
N LEU A 376 -10.04 105.31 18.02
CA LEU A 376 -10.73 104.01 18.05
C LEU A 376 -12.18 104.07 17.56
N PHE A 377 -12.94 105.06 18.02
CA PHE A 377 -14.36 105.20 17.68
C PHE A 377 -14.61 106.03 16.43
N GLY A 378 -13.58 106.69 15.88
CA GLY A 378 -13.63 107.41 14.62
C GLY A 378 -14.80 108.38 14.52
N LYS A 379 -15.62 108.24 13.48
CA LYS A 379 -16.80 109.09 13.23
C LYS A 379 -17.93 108.89 14.25
N ARG A 380 -17.89 107.81 15.03
CA ARG A 380 -18.89 107.53 16.08
C ARG A 380 -18.56 108.20 17.41
N TRP A 381 -17.36 108.75 17.55
CA TRP A 381 -17.01 109.62 18.66
C TRP A 381 -17.65 110.99 18.47
N LEU A 382 -18.74 111.25 19.21
CA LEU A 382 -19.46 112.54 19.22
C LEU A 382 -19.35 113.24 20.57
N LYS A 383 -18.25 112.98 21.29
CA LYS A 383 -18.02 113.46 22.67
C LYS A 383 -19.21 113.08 23.56
N GLN A 384 -19.80 114.03 24.29
CA GLN A 384 -20.95 113.82 25.16
C GLN A 384 -22.18 113.21 24.46
N ARG A 385 -22.32 113.40 23.13
CA ARG A 385 -23.47 112.92 22.35
C ARG A 385 -23.28 111.54 21.74
N SER A 386 -22.19 110.85 22.10
CA SER A 386 -21.92 109.51 21.60
C SER A 386 -23.02 108.53 22.04
N GLU A 387 -23.31 107.54 21.21
CA GLU A 387 -24.28 106.49 21.57
C GLU A 387 -23.60 105.44 22.47
N TRP A 388 -23.51 105.75 23.76
CA TRP A 388 -22.66 105.05 24.72
C TRP A 388 -22.95 103.56 24.88
N THR A 389 -24.20 103.13 24.81
CA THR A 389 -24.59 101.71 24.88
C THR A 389 -24.05 100.92 23.69
N SER A 390 -24.06 101.54 22.50
CA SER A 390 -23.57 100.95 21.26
C SER A 390 -22.04 100.87 21.22
N LEU A 391 -21.36 101.91 21.72
CA LEU A 391 -19.89 101.92 21.88
C LEU A 391 -19.41 100.94 22.96
N SER A 392 -20.15 100.79 24.07
CA SER A 392 -19.85 99.80 25.13
C SER A 392 -19.86 98.38 24.59
N ARG A 393 -20.92 98.00 23.86
CA ARG A 393 -21.03 96.66 23.24
C ARG A 393 -19.92 96.40 22.23
N ALA A 394 -19.61 97.39 21.39
CA ALA A 394 -18.51 97.28 20.43
C ALA A 394 -17.15 97.16 21.10
N THR A 395 -16.92 97.90 22.20
CA THR A 395 -15.68 97.85 22.98
C THR A 395 -15.49 96.47 23.63
N GLU A 396 -16.52 95.95 24.29
CA GLU A 396 -16.47 94.62 24.91
C GLU A 396 -16.21 93.53 23.89
N TYR A 397 -16.92 93.58 22.76
CA TYR A 397 -16.73 92.66 21.64
C TYR A 397 -15.31 92.74 21.07
N LEU A 398 -14.84 93.93 20.65
CA LEU A 398 -13.52 94.08 20.03
C LEU A 398 -12.39 93.71 21.00
N ALA A 399 -12.52 94.05 22.29
CA ALA A 399 -11.55 93.62 23.30
C ALA A 399 -11.51 92.09 23.48
N ASP A 400 -12.64 91.40 23.34
CA ASP A 400 -12.71 89.94 23.35
C ASP A 400 -12.11 89.33 22.07
N VAL A 401 -12.45 89.86 20.88
CA VAL A 401 -11.87 89.40 19.61
C VAL A 401 -10.34 89.53 19.59
N HIS A 402 -9.81 90.68 20.05
CA HIS A 402 -8.36 90.90 20.15
C HIS A 402 -7.70 89.99 21.19
N GLN A 403 -8.40 89.67 22.29
CA GLN A 403 -7.93 88.68 23.26
C GLN A 403 -7.86 87.27 22.63
N GLN A 404 -8.91 86.86 21.92
CA GLN A 404 -8.95 85.57 21.23
C GLN A 404 -7.89 85.46 20.12
N PHE A 405 -7.56 86.58 19.45
CA PHE A 405 -6.47 86.63 18.48
C PHE A 405 -5.10 86.46 19.15
N ALA A 406 -4.86 87.12 20.30
CA ALA A 406 -3.64 86.94 21.08
C ALA A 406 -3.48 85.50 21.61
N GLU A 407 -4.59 84.82 21.90
CA GLU A 407 -4.64 83.40 22.30
C GLU A 407 -4.59 82.44 21.09
N THR A 408 -4.40 82.94 19.87
CA THR A 408 -4.37 82.16 18.60
C THR A 408 -5.65 81.36 18.31
N ARG A 409 -6.80 81.76 18.88
CA ARG A 409 -8.11 81.11 18.67
C ARG A 409 -8.87 81.63 17.45
N VAL A 410 -8.48 82.79 16.94
CA VAL A 410 -8.99 83.37 15.69
C VAL A 410 -7.84 83.89 14.84
N SER A 411 -8.05 84.00 13.54
CA SER A 411 -7.05 84.44 12.57
C SER A 411 -7.07 85.95 12.36
N ARG A 412 -6.05 86.45 11.66
CA ARG A 412 -6.00 87.86 11.27
C ARG A 412 -7.06 88.21 10.23
N GLN A 413 -7.44 87.25 9.40
CA GLN A 413 -8.43 87.39 8.35
C GLN A 413 -9.82 87.73 8.92
N LEU A 414 -10.11 87.30 10.14
CA LEU A 414 -11.34 87.67 10.85
C LEU A 414 -11.52 89.19 10.98
N PHE A 415 -10.46 89.95 11.24
CA PHE A 415 -10.57 91.41 11.36
C PHE A 415 -10.95 92.08 10.03
N GLU A 416 -10.50 91.55 8.90
CA GLU A 416 -10.90 92.06 7.58
C GLU A 416 -12.37 91.72 7.30
N PHE A 417 -12.79 90.49 7.63
CA PHE A 417 -14.19 90.09 7.49
C PHE A 417 -15.15 90.95 8.34
N LEU A 418 -14.77 91.27 9.58
CA LEU A 418 -15.56 92.10 10.50
C LEU A 418 -15.79 93.55 10.02
N LYS A 419 -15.04 94.03 9.02
CA LYS A 419 -15.28 95.33 8.40
C LYS A 419 -16.52 95.33 7.49
N HIS A 420 -16.99 94.16 7.05
CA HIS A 420 -18.18 94.05 6.24
C HIS A 420 -19.42 94.41 7.07
N ASN A 421 -20.36 95.16 6.49
CA ASN A 421 -21.55 95.63 7.21
C ASN A 421 -22.53 94.49 7.57
N ASP A 422 -22.43 93.36 6.88
CA ASP A 422 -23.26 92.16 7.02
C ASP A 422 -22.50 90.98 7.67
N ALA A 423 -21.30 91.21 8.20
CA ALA A 423 -20.43 90.15 8.73
C ALA A 423 -21.12 89.27 9.78
N ALA A 424 -21.88 89.87 10.71
CA ALA A 424 -22.58 89.13 11.76
C ALA A 424 -23.67 88.20 11.22
N THR A 425 -24.49 88.70 10.29
CA THR A 425 -25.58 87.94 9.67
C THR A 425 -25.02 86.84 8.77
N LEU A 426 -24.04 87.17 7.92
CA LEU A 426 -23.43 86.22 7.01
C LEU A 426 -22.66 85.11 7.75
N ALA A 427 -21.99 85.46 8.85
CA ALA A 427 -21.33 84.48 9.72
C ALA A 427 -22.33 83.55 10.43
N ALA A 428 -23.46 84.08 10.90
CA ALA A 428 -24.50 83.27 11.54
C ALA A 428 -25.11 82.25 10.57
N ASP A 429 -25.37 82.67 9.33
CA ASP A 429 -25.89 81.81 8.26
C ASP A 429 -24.88 80.70 7.92
N PHE A 430 -23.62 81.05 7.63
CA PHE A 430 -22.57 80.07 7.34
C PHE A 430 -22.27 79.14 8.51
N LEU A 431 -22.29 79.63 9.75
CA LEU A 431 -22.10 78.82 10.95
C LEU A 431 -23.20 77.75 11.08
N SER A 432 -24.45 78.15 10.84
CA SER A 432 -25.59 77.22 10.88
C SER A 432 -25.46 76.16 9.79
N GLU A 433 -25.17 76.55 8.56
CA GLU A 433 -24.94 75.60 7.45
C GLU A 433 -23.77 74.66 7.74
N LEU A 434 -22.65 75.18 8.23
CA LEU A 434 -21.45 74.40 8.49
C LEU A 434 -21.68 73.34 9.58
N LYS A 435 -22.32 73.69 10.70
CA LYS A 435 -22.69 72.72 11.75
C LYS A 435 -23.66 71.65 11.24
N GLN A 436 -24.59 72.01 10.36
CA GLN A 436 -25.47 71.04 9.72
C GLN A 436 -24.70 70.06 8.84
N HIS A 437 -23.75 70.55 8.03
CA HIS A 437 -22.90 69.70 7.18
C HIS A 437 -21.95 68.81 8.00
N GLU A 438 -21.37 69.31 9.10
CA GLU A 438 -20.55 68.54 10.03
C GLU A 438 -21.33 67.36 10.63
N SER A 439 -22.53 67.64 11.16
CA SER A 439 -23.41 66.61 11.70
C SER A 439 -23.83 65.61 10.62
N ASN A 440 -24.08 66.06 9.39
CA ASN A 440 -24.43 65.18 8.27
C ASN A 440 -23.28 64.25 7.89
N ILE A 441 -22.02 64.73 7.83
CA ILE A 441 -20.89 63.84 7.53
C ILE A 441 -20.72 62.78 8.62
N GLY A 442 -20.88 63.15 9.90
CA GLY A 442 -20.86 62.22 11.01
C GLY A 442 -21.92 61.13 10.89
N SER A 443 -23.17 61.52 10.61
CA SER A 443 -24.30 60.58 10.46
C SER A 443 -24.15 59.69 9.22
N GLN A 444 -23.73 60.25 8.08
CA GLN A 444 -23.53 59.50 6.84
C GLN A 444 -22.39 58.48 6.98
N ARG A 445 -21.30 58.82 7.68
CA ARG A 445 -20.20 57.88 7.97
C ARG A 445 -20.70 56.71 8.83
N GLN A 446 -21.40 57.00 9.93
CA GLN A 446 -21.93 55.96 10.82
C GLN A 446 -22.93 55.05 10.08
N ALA A 447 -23.86 55.64 9.33
CA ALA A 447 -24.83 54.90 8.52
C ALA A 447 -24.13 54.01 7.49
N THR A 448 -23.11 54.52 6.79
CA THR A 448 -22.35 53.73 5.80
C THR A 448 -21.60 52.56 6.44
N PHE A 449 -20.99 52.73 7.62
CA PHE A 449 -20.35 51.62 8.35
C PHE A 449 -21.36 50.54 8.75
N ALA A 450 -22.53 50.95 9.24
CA ALA A 450 -23.60 50.03 9.60
C ALA A 450 -24.15 49.29 8.38
N THR A 451 -24.42 50.01 7.28
CA THR A 451 -24.92 49.45 6.02
C THR A 451 -23.91 48.46 5.40
N LEU A 452 -22.62 48.80 5.39
CA LEU A 452 -21.56 47.91 4.89
C LEU A 452 -21.13 46.82 5.88
N LYS A 453 -21.66 46.85 7.12
CA LYS A 453 -21.30 45.96 8.23
C LYS A 453 -19.78 45.86 8.41
N ILE A 454 -19.10 47.01 8.51
CA ILE A 454 -17.64 47.03 8.64
C ILE A 454 -17.22 46.58 10.04
N ASN A 455 -16.42 45.51 10.11
CA ASN A 455 -15.71 45.09 11.31
C ASN A 455 -14.39 45.85 11.43
N GLU A 456 -14.34 46.77 12.40
CA GLU A 456 -13.19 47.66 12.66
C GLU A 456 -11.94 46.94 13.22
N LEU A 457 -12.03 45.64 13.56
CA LEU A 457 -10.86 44.81 13.89
C LEU A 457 -10.17 44.25 12.64
N ARG A 458 -10.91 44.11 11.53
CA ARG A 458 -10.41 43.58 10.25
C ARG A 458 -10.16 44.69 9.23
N GLY A 459 -11.07 45.66 9.14
CA GLY A 459 -11.04 46.75 8.18
C GLY A 459 -10.61 48.10 8.77
N VAL A 460 -10.84 49.16 8.00
CA VAL A 460 -10.56 50.54 8.42
C VAL A 460 -11.45 50.98 9.59
N LYS A 461 -10.92 51.81 10.48
CA LYS A 461 -11.68 52.36 11.61
C LYS A 461 -12.38 53.66 11.24
N GLN A 462 -13.50 53.96 11.92
CA GLN A 462 -14.18 55.24 11.72
C GLN A 462 -13.30 56.44 12.09
N SER A 463 -12.48 56.28 13.14
CA SER A 463 -11.53 57.30 13.59
C SER A 463 -10.42 57.55 12.57
N GLU A 464 -9.95 56.52 11.87
CA GLU A 464 -8.93 56.63 10.83
C GLU A 464 -9.46 57.45 9.65
N ILE A 465 -10.71 57.23 9.24
CA ILE A 465 -11.34 58.05 8.19
C ILE A 465 -11.57 59.48 8.67
N ALA A 466 -12.07 59.67 9.90
CA ALA A 466 -12.31 61.01 10.45
C ALA A 466 -11.03 61.86 10.54
N ALA A 467 -9.87 61.22 10.73
CA ALA A 467 -8.57 61.87 10.76
C ALA A 467 -7.99 62.20 9.36
N MET A 468 -8.53 61.65 8.28
CA MET A 468 -8.12 61.99 6.92
C MET A 468 -8.58 63.41 6.55
N THR A 469 -7.88 64.04 5.60
CA THR A 469 -8.40 65.28 5.00
C THR A 469 -9.75 65.04 4.32
N PHE A 470 -10.62 66.03 4.25
CA PHE A 470 -11.92 65.93 3.60
C PHE A 470 -11.77 65.55 2.13
N ARG A 471 -10.71 66.01 1.45
CA ARG A 471 -10.37 65.52 0.10
C ARG A 471 -10.15 64.01 0.08
N ALA A 472 -9.35 63.47 1.01
CA ALA A 472 -9.08 62.04 1.09
C ALA A 472 -10.32 61.25 1.54
N GLN A 473 -11.13 61.76 2.45
CA GLN A 473 -12.40 61.15 2.87
C GLN A 473 -13.40 61.06 1.71
N SER A 474 -13.59 62.15 0.95
CA SER A 474 -14.46 62.16 -0.24
C SER A 474 -13.96 61.15 -1.28
N ALA A 475 -12.65 61.17 -1.60
CA ALA A 475 -12.06 60.20 -2.52
C ALA A 475 -12.21 58.76 -2.04
N PHE A 476 -12.07 58.50 -0.73
CA PHE A 476 -12.22 57.19 -0.11
C PHE A 476 -13.62 56.59 -0.34
N TRP A 477 -14.67 57.39 -0.17
CA TRP A 477 -16.07 56.96 -0.36
C TRP A 477 -16.45 56.91 -1.84
N LEU A 478 -16.10 57.93 -2.62
CA LEU A 478 -16.46 57.99 -4.04
C LEU A 478 -15.77 56.90 -4.86
N LYS A 479 -14.50 56.57 -4.57
CA LYS A 479 -13.81 55.44 -5.20
C LYS A 479 -14.53 54.10 -4.95
N ARG A 480 -15.10 53.93 -3.75
CA ARG A 480 -15.92 52.76 -3.40
C ARG A 480 -17.27 52.77 -4.09
N ALA A 481 -17.92 53.93 -4.21
CA ALA A 481 -19.16 54.06 -4.97
C ALA A 481 -18.93 53.75 -6.47
N GLU A 482 -17.82 54.22 -7.05
CA GLU A 482 -17.44 53.95 -8.44
C GLU A 482 -17.16 52.46 -8.67
N ARG A 483 -16.39 51.84 -7.78
CA ARG A 483 -16.01 50.42 -7.85
C ARG A 483 -16.93 49.51 -7.02
N PHE A 484 -18.20 49.90 -6.87
CA PHE A 484 -19.15 49.21 -5.98
C PHE A 484 -19.37 47.73 -6.33
N ALA A 485 -19.23 47.36 -7.60
CA ALA A 485 -19.30 45.97 -8.03
C ALA A 485 -18.30 45.06 -7.30
N GLU A 486 -17.16 45.60 -6.83
CA GLU A 486 -16.14 44.85 -6.08
C GLU A 486 -16.57 44.50 -4.66
N LEU A 487 -17.68 45.06 -4.15
CA LEU A 487 -18.28 44.58 -2.90
C LEU A 487 -18.68 43.09 -3.02
N GLN A 488 -19.09 42.65 -4.22
CA GLN A 488 -19.36 41.23 -4.47
C GLN A 488 -18.12 40.36 -4.22
N LEU A 489 -16.91 40.91 -4.44
CA LEU A 489 -15.68 40.15 -4.25
C LEU A 489 -15.49 39.70 -2.79
N VAL A 490 -15.73 40.64 -1.86
CA VAL A 490 -15.68 40.42 -0.41
C VAL A 490 -16.85 39.55 0.05
N ILE A 491 -18.06 39.74 -0.52
CA ILE A 491 -19.22 38.91 -0.19
C ILE A 491 -18.97 37.43 -0.51
N ASP A 492 -18.47 37.11 -1.70
CA ASP A 492 -18.21 35.70 -2.04
C ASP A 492 -17.07 35.14 -1.21
N TRP A 493 -16.05 35.95 -0.86
CA TRP A 493 -15.00 35.55 0.07
C TRP A 493 -15.56 35.22 1.46
N ASN A 494 -16.41 36.10 2.01
CA ASN A 494 -17.04 35.90 3.31
C ASN A 494 -17.89 34.62 3.34
N ASN A 495 -18.67 34.36 2.29
CA ASN A 495 -19.44 33.11 2.17
C ASN A 495 -18.54 31.88 2.15
N LEU A 496 -17.41 31.94 1.46
CA LEU A 496 -16.46 30.84 1.38
C LEU A 496 -15.70 30.63 2.70
N ALA A 497 -15.26 31.71 3.33
CA ALA A 497 -14.64 31.72 4.66
C ALA A 497 -15.60 31.16 5.71
N GLN A 498 -16.87 31.58 5.68
CA GLN A 498 -17.91 31.06 6.56
C GLN A 498 -18.14 29.57 6.31
N ALA A 499 -18.22 29.11 5.06
CA ALA A 499 -18.38 27.70 4.74
C ALA A 499 -17.19 26.85 5.23
N ALA A 500 -15.96 27.35 5.09
CA ALA A 500 -14.76 26.69 5.62
C ALA A 500 -14.78 26.61 7.15
N SER A 501 -15.15 27.70 7.83
CA SER A 501 -15.31 27.78 9.29
C SER A 501 -16.34 26.77 9.82
N HIS A 502 -17.53 26.68 9.19
CA HIS A 502 -18.54 25.70 9.56
C HIS A 502 -18.09 24.24 9.40
N ALA A 503 -17.16 23.98 8.47
CA ALA A 503 -16.55 22.66 8.28
C ALA A 503 -15.33 22.41 9.20
N GLY A 504 -14.98 23.37 10.05
CA GLY A 504 -13.86 23.32 11.00
C GLY A 504 -12.49 23.56 10.37
N PHE A 505 -12.43 24.34 9.29
CA PHE A 505 -11.20 24.63 8.54
C PHE A 505 -10.79 26.11 8.59
N ASP A 506 -11.03 26.79 9.71
CA ASP A 506 -10.68 28.21 9.94
C ASP A 506 -9.21 28.51 9.66
N PHE A 507 -8.32 27.60 10.04
CA PHE A 507 -6.88 27.74 9.81
C PHE A 507 -6.51 27.94 8.33
N LEU A 508 -7.29 27.39 7.39
CA LEU A 508 -7.08 27.62 5.95
C LEU A 508 -7.48 29.04 5.55
N VAL A 509 -8.55 29.58 6.14
CA VAL A 509 -9.01 30.95 5.91
C VAL A 509 -8.01 31.95 6.48
N ASP A 510 -7.52 31.71 7.69
CA ASP A 510 -6.57 32.58 8.38
C ASP A 510 -5.27 32.72 7.57
N VAL A 511 -4.69 31.59 7.15
CA VAL A 511 -3.50 31.58 6.29
C VAL A 511 -3.76 32.28 4.95
N SER A 512 -4.89 31.97 4.32
CA SER A 512 -5.23 32.51 2.99
C SER A 512 -5.51 34.01 2.98
N THR A 513 -5.84 34.60 4.13
CA THR A 513 -6.21 36.02 4.24
C THR A 513 -5.04 36.96 3.94
N SER A 514 -3.81 36.54 4.25
CA SER A 514 -2.61 37.37 4.17
C SER A 514 -1.45 36.75 3.37
N TRP A 515 -1.46 35.44 3.12
CA TRP A 515 -0.37 34.77 2.41
C TRP A 515 -0.44 35.01 0.89
N GLU A 516 0.47 35.84 0.37
CA GLU A 516 0.55 36.25 -1.04
C GLU A 516 0.64 35.07 -2.02
N PHE A 517 1.26 33.96 -1.61
CA PHE A 517 1.47 32.78 -2.45
C PHE A 517 0.36 31.72 -2.35
N ALA A 518 -0.65 31.94 -1.50
CA ALA A 518 -1.81 31.04 -1.35
C ALA A 518 -2.57 30.77 -2.68
N PRO A 519 -2.75 31.71 -3.63
CA PRO A 519 -3.40 31.43 -4.92
C PRO A 519 -2.73 30.30 -5.72
N GLN A 520 -1.41 30.12 -5.55
CA GLN A 520 -0.64 29.10 -6.25
C GLN A 520 -0.41 27.85 -5.38
N TRP A 521 -0.11 28.03 -4.09
CA TRP A 521 0.49 26.96 -3.30
C TRP A 521 -0.33 26.51 -2.08
N LEU A 522 -1.54 27.03 -1.84
CA LEU A 522 -2.35 26.67 -0.65
C LEU A 522 -2.55 25.15 -0.49
N LYS A 523 -3.06 24.50 -1.55
CA LYS A 523 -3.29 23.05 -1.55
C LYS A 523 -1.99 22.27 -1.39
N THR A 524 -0.94 22.65 -2.12
CA THR A 524 0.37 21.99 -2.06
C THR A 524 0.98 22.11 -0.66
N SER A 525 0.88 23.27 -0.01
CA SER A 525 1.32 23.48 1.38
C SER A 525 0.58 22.60 2.38
N LEU A 526 -0.75 22.47 2.22
CA LEU A 526 -1.57 21.60 3.05
C LEU A 526 -1.13 20.13 2.90
N LEU A 527 -1.04 19.66 1.65
CA LEU A 527 -0.62 18.30 1.33
C LEU A 527 0.80 18.02 1.86
N LYS A 528 1.75 18.93 1.63
CA LYS A 528 3.12 18.78 2.11
C LYS A 528 3.15 18.66 3.63
N THR A 529 2.45 19.53 4.34
CA THR A 529 2.41 19.50 5.82
C THR A 529 1.81 18.18 6.33
N TRP A 530 0.75 17.69 5.69
CA TRP A 530 0.14 16.41 6.03
C TRP A 530 1.05 15.21 5.72
N TYR A 531 1.70 15.21 4.56
CA TYR A 531 2.61 14.15 4.14
C TYR A 531 3.90 14.10 4.96
N GLU A 532 4.47 15.25 5.34
CA GLU A 532 5.58 15.35 6.28
C GLU A 532 5.20 14.74 7.65
N TYR A 533 3.99 15.03 8.15
CA TYR A 533 3.49 14.39 9.37
C TYR A 533 3.33 12.86 9.22
N LEU A 534 2.73 12.40 8.12
CA LEU A 534 2.55 10.97 7.87
C LEU A 534 3.89 10.22 7.79
N ILE A 535 4.88 10.76 7.08
CA ILE A 535 6.18 10.09 6.97
C ILE A 535 6.92 10.09 8.31
N GLU A 536 6.83 11.17 9.10
CA GLU A 536 7.36 11.19 10.48
C GLU A 536 6.72 10.09 11.34
N GLN A 537 5.40 9.92 11.28
CA GLN A 537 4.71 8.83 12.00
C GLN A 537 5.13 7.45 11.51
N ALA A 538 5.27 7.26 10.19
CA ALA A 538 5.69 5.99 9.62
C ALA A 538 7.04 5.54 10.16
N PHE A 539 8.03 6.44 10.17
CA PHE A 539 9.37 6.15 10.70
C PHE A 539 9.37 5.98 12.23
N LYS A 540 8.61 6.82 12.96
CA LYS A 540 8.53 6.76 14.42
C LYS A 540 7.92 5.44 14.92
N LEU A 541 6.88 4.94 14.25
CA LEU A 541 6.14 3.75 14.68
C LEU A 541 6.76 2.44 14.18
N ASN A 542 7.57 2.47 13.11
CA ASN A 542 8.10 1.26 12.48
C ASN A 542 9.64 1.23 12.50
N PRO A 543 10.26 0.47 13.42
CA PRO A 543 11.72 0.31 13.48
C PRO A 543 12.34 -0.18 12.18
N ALA A 544 11.63 -1.01 11.41
CA ALA A 544 12.09 -1.53 10.12
C ALA A 544 12.35 -0.45 9.06
N LEU A 545 11.67 0.71 9.12
CA LEU A 545 11.93 1.84 8.23
C LEU A 545 13.10 2.68 8.75
N THR A 546 13.14 2.92 10.06
CA THR A 546 14.19 3.73 10.69
C THR A 546 15.57 3.07 10.56
N GLN A 547 15.65 1.75 10.76
CA GLN A 547 16.88 0.97 10.69
C GLN A 547 17.24 0.50 9.27
N PHE A 548 16.38 0.76 8.28
CA PHE A 548 16.64 0.32 6.92
C PHE A 548 17.95 0.92 6.40
N GLU A 549 18.78 0.09 5.80
CA GLU A 549 19.95 0.46 5.03
C GLU A 549 20.08 -0.54 3.90
N ARG A 550 20.21 -0.05 2.66
CA ARG A 550 20.13 -0.88 1.47
C ARG A 550 21.12 -2.05 1.46
N VAL A 551 22.38 -1.82 1.79
CA VAL A 551 23.42 -2.87 1.71
C VAL A 551 23.11 -4.00 2.69
N SER A 552 22.76 -3.67 3.93
CA SER A 552 22.31 -4.65 4.93
C SER A 552 21.06 -5.40 4.45
N HIS A 553 20.08 -4.69 3.88
CA HIS A 553 18.84 -5.31 3.42
C HIS A 553 19.06 -6.28 2.24
N GLU A 554 19.89 -5.89 1.27
CA GLU A 554 20.27 -6.73 0.13
C GLU A 554 21.06 -7.97 0.59
N ASN A 555 21.95 -7.83 1.58
CA ASN A 555 22.62 -8.98 2.21
C ASN A 555 21.63 -9.95 2.87
N VAL A 556 20.59 -9.44 3.54
CA VAL A 556 19.53 -10.28 4.12
C VAL A 556 18.72 -10.98 3.02
N ILE A 557 18.46 -10.32 1.88
CA ILE A 557 17.83 -10.94 0.71
C ILE A 557 18.70 -12.09 0.19
N ASP A 558 20.00 -11.89 0.02
CA ASP A 558 20.91 -12.92 -0.50
C ASP A 558 21.06 -14.10 0.48
N GLN A 559 21.18 -13.81 1.78
CA GLN A 559 21.15 -14.85 2.81
C GLN A 559 19.82 -15.62 2.78
N PHE A 560 18.69 -14.92 2.65
CA PHE A 560 17.38 -15.55 2.53
C PHE A 560 17.28 -16.42 1.28
N LYS A 561 17.72 -15.95 0.10
CA LYS A 561 17.75 -16.72 -1.16
C LYS A 561 18.52 -18.03 -0.97
N ARG A 562 19.72 -17.95 -0.39
CA ARG A 562 20.58 -19.12 -0.08
C ARG A 562 19.91 -20.07 0.89
N LEU A 563 19.39 -19.59 2.02
CA LEU A 563 18.75 -20.41 3.05
C LEU A 563 17.44 -21.04 2.55
N ASP A 564 16.67 -20.35 1.70
CA ASP A 564 15.44 -20.88 1.10
C ASP A 564 15.74 -22.01 0.12
N GLN A 565 16.80 -21.88 -0.69
CA GLN A 565 17.31 -22.96 -1.54
C GLN A 565 17.83 -24.14 -0.70
N LEU A 566 18.60 -23.87 0.36
CA LEU A 566 19.06 -24.90 1.28
C LEU A 566 17.88 -25.64 1.94
N ASN A 567 16.81 -24.93 2.28
CA ASN A 567 15.60 -25.50 2.83
C ASN A 567 14.91 -26.46 1.84
N LEU A 568 15.02 -26.25 0.52
CA LEU A 568 14.56 -27.24 -0.47
C LEU A 568 15.37 -28.55 -0.36
N VAL A 569 16.70 -28.45 -0.22
CA VAL A 569 17.59 -29.62 -0.04
C VAL A 569 17.30 -30.33 1.28
N TYR A 570 17.16 -29.58 2.38
CA TYR A 570 16.76 -30.10 3.68
C TYR A 570 15.43 -30.85 3.63
N ASN A 571 14.42 -30.27 2.98
CA ASN A 571 13.11 -30.92 2.83
C ASN A 571 13.20 -32.21 2.00
N ARG A 572 14.01 -32.25 0.93
CA ARG A 572 14.27 -33.49 0.17
C ARG A 572 14.90 -34.55 1.06
N ALA A 573 15.93 -34.19 1.85
CA ALA A 573 16.60 -35.11 2.75
C ALA A 573 15.67 -35.64 3.85
N ARG A 574 14.81 -34.78 4.42
CA ARG A 574 13.79 -35.14 5.39
C ARG A 574 12.75 -36.12 4.82
N VAL A 575 12.27 -35.88 3.60
CA VAL A 575 11.33 -36.78 2.91
C VAL A 575 12.00 -38.12 2.60
N ALA A 576 13.25 -38.12 2.12
CA ALA A 576 14.01 -39.34 1.86
C ALA A 576 14.27 -40.15 3.14
N LEU A 577 14.59 -39.49 4.26
CA LEU A 577 14.74 -40.13 5.57
C LEU A 577 13.43 -40.77 5.99
N LYS A 578 12.31 -40.04 5.88
CA LYS A 578 10.99 -40.58 6.23
C LYS A 578 10.59 -41.78 5.38
N HIS A 579 10.93 -41.75 4.09
CA HIS A 579 10.74 -42.91 3.22
C HIS A 579 11.59 -44.10 3.71
N TRP A 580 12.87 -43.89 3.97
CA TRP A 580 13.79 -44.93 4.45
C TRP A 580 13.33 -45.57 5.76
N GLU A 581 12.83 -44.77 6.72
CA GLU A 581 12.26 -45.25 7.98
C GLU A 581 11.08 -46.21 7.79
N ASN A 582 10.34 -46.07 6.68
CA ASN A 582 9.19 -46.91 6.35
C ASN A 582 9.56 -48.15 5.51
N ILE A 583 10.80 -48.26 5.02
CA ILE A 583 11.25 -49.42 4.25
C ILE A 583 11.40 -50.63 5.20
N PRO A 584 10.81 -51.81 4.90
CA PRO A 584 11.00 -53.00 5.71
C PRO A 584 12.48 -53.41 5.82
N LYS A 585 12.94 -53.70 7.04
CA LYS A 585 14.30 -54.20 7.29
C LYS A 585 14.52 -55.57 6.63
N GLN A 586 15.76 -55.86 6.22
CA GLN A 586 16.10 -57.11 5.51
C GLN A 586 15.77 -58.42 6.27
N HIS A 587 15.65 -58.34 7.61
CA HIS A 587 15.33 -59.48 8.47
C HIS A 587 13.82 -59.63 8.76
N ALA A 588 12.97 -58.73 8.24
CA ALA A 588 11.53 -58.76 8.46
C ALA A 588 10.90 -60.05 7.90
N GLY A 589 10.00 -60.67 8.69
CA GLY A 589 9.23 -61.85 8.30
C GLY A 589 8.10 -61.57 7.30
N GLY A 590 7.31 -62.60 6.99
CA GLY A 590 6.08 -62.45 6.18
C GLY A 590 6.33 -62.18 4.68
N GLN A 591 5.64 -61.19 4.11
CA GLN A 591 5.70 -60.85 2.68
C GLN A 591 7.11 -60.48 2.19
N VAL A 592 7.98 -59.98 3.06
CA VAL A 592 9.38 -59.65 2.74
C VAL A 592 10.19 -60.92 2.41
N ASN A 593 9.86 -62.07 3.03
CA ASN A 593 10.48 -63.35 2.67
C ASN A 593 10.11 -63.80 1.25
N VAL A 594 8.89 -63.50 0.78
CA VAL A 594 8.46 -63.80 -0.59
C VAL A 594 9.32 -63.02 -1.59
N LEU A 595 9.48 -61.70 -1.36
CA LEU A 595 10.36 -60.85 -2.17
C LEU A 595 11.81 -61.34 -2.15
N ARG A 596 12.37 -61.66 -0.97
CA ARG A 596 13.74 -62.17 -0.84
C ARG A 596 13.94 -63.49 -1.59
N THR A 597 12.95 -64.38 -1.57
CA THR A 597 12.99 -65.62 -2.33
C THR A 597 13.04 -65.33 -3.83
N GLU A 598 12.24 -64.37 -4.31
CA GLU A 598 12.26 -63.94 -5.71
C GLU A 598 13.55 -63.22 -6.11
N PHE A 599 14.15 -62.40 -5.24
CA PHE A 599 15.44 -61.71 -5.47
C PHE A 599 16.60 -62.68 -5.70
N ASN A 600 16.56 -63.85 -5.05
CA ASN A 600 17.61 -64.86 -5.16
C ASN A 600 17.43 -65.82 -6.33
N LYS A 601 16.31 -65.76 -7.06
CA LYS A 601 16.09 -66.58 -8.27
C LYS A 601 16.88 -66.02 -9.44
N ARG A 602 17.46 -66.91 -10.26
CA ARG A 602 18.11 -66.55 -11.53
C ARG A 602 17.18 -66.64 -12.75
N ALA A 603 16.06 -67.36 -12.63
CA ALA A 603 15.06 -67.56 -13.67
C ALA A 603 13.71 -68.00 -13.06
N ARG A 604 12.64 -68.01 -13.87
CA ARG A 604 11.26 -68.39 -13.47
C ARG A 604 10.69 -67.53 -12.33
N HIS A 605 10.89 -66.23 -12.43
CA HIS A 605 10.27 -65.26 -11.52
C HIS A 605 8.75 -65.31 -11.59
N MET A 606 8.12 -65.06 -10.44
CA MET A 606 6.67 -64.98 -10.31
C MET A 606 6.07 -63.95 -11.28
N ALA A 607 4.85 -64.20 -11.77
CA ALA A 607 4.14 -63.20 -12.56
C ALA A 607 3.83 -61.97 -11.69
N ILE A 608 3.95 -60.75 -12.23
CA ILE A 608 3.78 -59.50 -11.47
C ILE A 608 2.46 -59.48 -10.71
N ARG A 609 1.35 -59.88 -11.34
CA ARG A 609 0.02 -59.95 -10.69
C ARG A 609 0.01 -60.86 -9.46
N LYS A 610 0.66 -62.03 -9.53
CA LYS A 610 0.76 -62.97 -8.40
C LYS A 610 1.74 -62.47 -7.33
N LEU A 611 2.81 -61.78 -7.75
CA LEU A 611 3.75 -61.15 -6.82
C LEU A 611 3.08 -60.03 -6.00
N VAL A 612 2.23 -59.22 -6.65
CA VAL A 612 1.40 -58.21 -6.00
C VAL A 612 0.38 -58.86 -5.04
N GLU A 613 -0.15 -60.02 -5.39
CA GLU A 613 -1.07 -60.78 -4.53
C GLU A 613 -0.40 -61.31 -3.25
N GLU A 614 0.80 -61.90 -3.37
CA GLU A 614 1.53 -62.51 -2.25
C GLU A 614 2.39 -61.51 -1.44
N ALA A 615 2.88 -60.44 -2.07
CA ALA A 615 3.85 -59.52 -1.47
C ALA A 615 3.55 -58.02 -1.69
N GLY A 616 2.32 -57.68 -2.07
CA GLY A 616 1.93 -56.32 -2.44
C GLY A 616 2.14 -55.27 -1.36
N ALA A 617 1.91 -55.59 -0.09
CA ALA A 617 2.12 -54.63 1.01
C ALA A 617 3.61 -54.36 1.26
N ALA A 618 4.46 -55.39 1.14
CA ALA A 618 5.91 -55.21 1.20
C ALA A 618 6.41 -54.37 0.01
N MET A 619 5.93 -54.64 -1.21
CA MET A 619 6.24 -53.81 -2.39
C MET A 619 5.82 -52.35 -2.19
N GLN A 620 4.63 -52.11 -1.65
CA GLN A 620 4.11 -50.77 -1.40
C GLN A 620 4.86 -50.04 -0.28
N ALA A 621 5.42 -50.75 0.70
CA ALA A 621 6.27 -50.14 1.73
C ALA A 621 7.65 -49.74 1.18
N ILE A 622 8.25 -50.59 0.32
CA ILE A 622 9.52 -50.30 -0.38
C ILE A 622 9.31 -49.18 -1.41
N LYS A 623 8.16 -49.15 -2.07
CA LYS A 623 7.81 -48.20 -3.13
C LYS A 623 6.39 -47.67 -2.92
N PRO A 624 6.18 -46.61 -2.12
CA PRO A 624 4.85 -46.11 -1.79
C PRO A 624 4.11 -45.41 -2.93
N VAL A 625 4.80 -45.02 -4.01
CA VAL A 625 4.21 -44.33 -5.16
C VAL A 625 4.19 -45.25 -6.37
N TRP A 626 3.01 -45.67 -6.82
CA TRP A 626 2.86 -46.57 -7.97
C TRP A 626 2.44 -45.74 -9.18
N MET A 627 3.20 -45.83 -10.27
CA MET A 627 3.01 -45.07 -11.50
C MET A 627 2.58 -46.03 -12.61
N MET A 628 1.33 -45.90 -13.06
CA MET A 628 0.68 -46.90 -13.93
C MET A 628 -0.27 -46.27 -14.93
N SER A 629 -0.52 -46.94 -16.06
CA SER A 629 -1.66 -46.62 -16.92
C SER A 629 -2.93 -47.36 -16.48
N PRO A 630 -4.14 -46.89 -16.83
CA PRO A 630 -5.39 -47.57 -16.49
C PRO A 630 -5.40 -49.06 -16.87
N MET A 631 -4.84 -49.40 -18.04
CA MET A 631 -4.68 -50.78 -18.50
C MET A 631 -3.73 -51.59 -17.60
N SER A 632 -2.63 -51.00 -17.16
CA SER A 632 -1.65 -51.66 -16.28
C SER A 632 -2.26 -51.96 -14.91
N ILE A 633 -3.13 -51.07 -14.41
CA ILE A 633 -3.89 -51.27 -13.16
C ILE A 633 -4.81 -52.48 -13.30
N ALA A 634 -5.56 -52.61 -14.39
CA ALA A 634 -6.43 -53.77 -14.61
C ALA A 634 -5.65 -55.10 -14.71
N ASN A 635 -4.45 -55.07 -15.31
CA ASN A 635 -3.62 -56.25 -15.53
C ASN A 635 -2.88 -56.75 -14.27
N PHE A 636 -2.28 -55.85 -13.49
CA PHE A 636 -1.40 -56.20 -12.37
C PHE A 636 -2.05 -56.06 -10.99
N LEU A 637 -3.11 -55.26 -10.90
CA LEU A 637 -4.05 -54.96 -9.79
C LEU A 637 -5.10 -56.00 -9.39
N PRO A 638 -4.89 -57.07 -8.58
CA PRO A 638 -6.00 -57.88 -8.10
C PRO A 638 -6.97 -57.06 -7.21
N PRO A 639 -8.30 -57.16 -7.36
CA PRO A 639 -9.28 -56.47 -6.50
C PRO A 639 -9.12 -56.82 -5.02
N GLY A 640 -9.19 -55.84 -4.12
CA GLY A 640 -9.16 -56.05 -2.66
C GLY A 640 -7.77 -56.15 -2.00
N ASN A 641 -6.69 -56.41 -2.76
CA ASN A 641 -5.37 -56.64 -2.15
C ASN A 641 -4.58 -55.38 -1.75
N ILE A 642 -4.75 -54.27 -2.49
CA ILE A 642 -3.98 -53.04 -2.31
C ILE A 642 -4.92 -51.83 -2.31
N GLN A 643 -4.68 -50.94 -1.35
CA GLN A 643 -5.32 -49.63 -1.21
C GLN A 643 -4.27 -48.51 -1.24
N PHE A 644 -4.68 -47.33 -1.67
CA PHE A 644 -3.89 -46.11 -1.75
C PHE A 644 -4.59 -45.01 -0.96
N ASP A 645 -3.81 -44.15 -0.31
CA ASP A 645 -4.35 -43.00 0.41
C ASP A 645 -4.72 -41.87 -0.57
N LEU A 646 -3.96 -41.74 -1.66
CA LEU A 646 -4.14 -40.70 -2.67
C LEU A 646 -4.06 -41.29 -4.09
N ILE A 647 -5.04 -40.98 -4.93
CA ILE A 647 -5.02 -41.25 -6.37
C ILE A 647 -4.88 -39.93 -7.11
N ILE A 648 -3.93 -39.87 -8.03
CA ILE A 648 -3.72 -38.71 -8.88
C ILE A 648 -3.85 -39.14 -10.34
N PHE A 649 -4.79 -38.55 -11.07
CA PHE A 649 -4.85 -38.66 -12.52
C PHE A 649 -4.16 -37.45 -13.16
N ASP A 650 -3.22 -37.69 -14.08
CA ASP A 650 -2.67 -36.65 -14.97
C ASP A 650 -3.25 -36.79 -16.38
N GLU A 651 -3.30 -35.66 -17.10
CA GLU A 651 -3.96 -35.54 -18.41
C GLU A 651 -5.37 -36.18 -18.38
N ALA A 652 -6.11 -35.94 -17.30
CA ALA A 652 -7.40 -36.56 -17.04
C ALA A 652 -8.49 -36.20 -18.05
N SER A 653 -8.26 -35.21 -18.92
CA SER A 653 -9.11 -34.93 -20.08
C SER A 653 -9.08 -36.05 -21.12
N GLN A 654 -8.08 -36.94 -21.08
CA GLN A 654 -7.92 -38.08 -21.98
C GLN A 654 -8.38 -39.41 -21.37
N VAL A 655 -8.55 -39.48 -20.04
CA VAL A 655 -8.97 -40.72 -19.37
C VAL A 655 -10.49 -40.85 -19.39
N ARG A 656 -10.99 -41.98 -19.92
CA ARG A 656 -12.41 -42.32 -19.89
C ARG A 656 -12.84 -42.73 -18.47
N PRO A 657 -14.05 -42.37 -18.02
CA PRO A 657 -14.56 -42.73 -16.69
C PRO A 657 -14.52 -44.24 -16.41
N VAL A 658 -14.82 -45.07 -17.42
CA VAL A 658 -14.79 -46.53 -17.31
C VAL A 658 -13.38 -47.08 -17.04
N ASP A 659 -12.36 -46.45 -17.60
CA ASP A 659 -10.96 -46.84 -17.40
C ASP A 659 -10.44 -46.35 -16.03
N ALA A 660 -10.97 -45.22 -15.54
CA ALA A 660 -10.60 -44.65 -14.24
C ALA A 660 -11.17 -45.41 -13.03
N LEU A 661 -12.34 -46.05 -13.18
CA LEU A 661 -13.09 -46.65 -12.07
C LEU A 661 -12.25 -47.63 -11.22
N GLY A 662 -11.49 -48.53 -11.88
CA GLY A 662 -10.69 -49.54 -11.19
C GLY A 662 -9.54 -48.96 -10.35
N ALA A 663 -9.05 -47.77 -10.70
CA ALA A 663 -8.11 -47.02 -9.89
C ALA A 663 -8.86 -46.35 -8.72
N ILE A 664 -9.90 -45.56 -9.01
CA ILE A 664 -10.66 -44.76 -8.02
C ILE A 664 -11.13 -45.63 -6.84
N MET A 665 -11.65 -46.83 -7.10
CA MET A 665 -12.12 -47.76 -6.05
C MET A 665 -11.04 -48.22 -5.06
N ARG A 666 -9.75 -47.97 -5.33
CA ARG A 666 -8.63 -48.33 -4.46
C ARG A 666 -8.11 -47.16 -3.64
N GLY A 667 -8.64 -45.95 -3.84
CA GLY A 667 -8.18 -44.73 -3.21
C GLY A 667 -9.11 -44.25 -2.12
N LYS A 668 -8.56 -43.49 -1.17
CA LYS A 668 -9.36 -42.73 -0.19
C LYS A 668 -9.62 -41.29 -0.62
N GLN A 669 -8.70 -40.72 -1.40
CA GLN A 669 -8.72 -39.35 -1.89
C GLN A 669 -8.40 -39.33 -3.39
N LEU A 670 -9.08 -38.48 -4.14
CA LEU A 670 -8.96 -38.34 -5.59
C LEU A 670 -8.51 -36.92 -5.99
N VAL A 671 -7.43 -36.85 -6.76
CA VAL A 671 -6.96 -35.63 -7.41
C VAL A 671 -6.96 -35.83 -8.91
N VAL A 672 -7.66 -34.95 -9.62
CA VAL A 672 -7.82 -35.03 -11.07
C VAL A 672 -7.13 -33.81 -11.69
N VAL A 673 -6.05 -34.03 -12.42
CA VAL A 673 -5.25 -32.97 -13.06
C VAL A 673 -5.42 -33.03 -14.57
N GLY A 674 -5.75 -31.90 -15.19
CA GLY A 674 -5.93 -31.83 -16.63
C GLY A 674 -6.38 -30.46 -17.08
N ASP A 675 -6.87 -30.35 -18.32
CA ASP A 675 -7.36 -29.08 -18.88
C ASP A 675 -8.63 -29.33 -19.71
N THR A 676 -9.75 -28.72 -19.30
CA THR A 676 -11.04 -28.84 -20.01
C THR A 676 -11.06 -28.15 -21.37
N LYS A 677 -10.07 -27.30 -21.67
CA LYS A 677 -9.89 -26.63 -22.97
C LYS A 677 -8.95 -27.37 -23.92
N GLN A 678 -8.44 -28.55 -23.52
CA GLN A 678 -7.72 -29.47 -24.39
C GLN A 678 -8.65 -30.56 -24.94
N LEU A 679 -8.12 -31.39 -25.83
CA LEU A 679 -8.87 -32.46 -26.48
C LEU A 679 -9.47 -33.44 -25.45
N PRO A 680 -10.67 -33.98 -25.69
CA PRO A 680 -11.23 -35.13 -24.98
C PRO A 680 -10.64 -36.46 -25.50
N PRO A 681 -11.00 -37.62 -24.91
CA PRO A 681 -10.55 -38.93 -25.37
C PRO A 681 -11.15 -39.23 -26.74
N THR A 682 -10.34 -39.71 -27.69
CA THR A 682 -10.82 -40.10 -29.02
C THR A 682 -11.23 -41.57 -29.06
N SER A 683 -12.36 -41.88 -29.71
CA SER A 683 -12.68 -43.27 -30.06
C SER A 683 -11.84 -43.74 -31.25
N PHE A 684 -10.62 -44.19 -30.98
CA PHE A 684 -9.78 -44.78 -32.01
C PHE A 684 -10.23 -46.21 -32.38
N PHE A 685 -10.76 -46.97 -31.40
CA PHE A 685 -11.15 -48.36 -31.62
C PHE A 685 -12.49 -48.55 -32.35
N ASP A 686 -13.42 -47.58 -32.31
CA ASP A 686 -14.67 -47.71 -33.07
C ASP A 686 -14.45 -47.51 -34.59
N LYS A 687 -13.33 -46.86 -34.99
CA LYS A 687 -12.99 -46.60 -36.41
C LYS A 687 -12.49 -47.82 -37.18
N LEU A 688 -12.06 -48.89 -36.51
CA LEU A 688 -11.56 -50.10 -37.18
C LEU A 688 -12.67 -50.91 -37.90
N ASN A 689 -13.95 -50.53 -37.74
CA ASN A 689 -15.09 -51.18 -38.36
C ASN A 689 -15.77 -50.35 -39.49
N THR A 690 -15.20 -49.22 -39.93
CA THR A 690 -15.81 -48.38 -40.98
C THR A 690 -14.78 -47.96 -42.03
N ASP A 691 -14.73 -48.70 -43.15
CA ASP A 691 -13.91 -48.42 -44.34
C ASP A 691 -14.52 -47.27 -45.18
N MET A 692 -14.52 -46.04 -44.67
CA MET A 692 -14.80 -44.85 -45.50
C MET A 692 -13.84 -43.70 -45.20
N GLU A 693 -13.06 -43.32 -46.23
CA GLU A 693 -12.14 -42.18 -46.31
C GLU A 693 -12.88 -40.82 -46.34
N ASP A 694 -13.85 -40.60 -45.46
CA ASP A 694 -14.45 -39.28 -45.28
C ASP A 694 -13.76 -38.55 -44.12
N GLU A 695 -12.97 -37.52 -44.45
CA GLU A 695 -12.39 -36.56 -43.48
C GLU A 695 -13.48 -35.79 -42.68
N ASP A 696 -14.75 -35.91 -43.09
CA ASP A 696 -15.93 -35.33 -42.42
C ASP A 696 -16.58 -36.29 -41.39
N ASN A 697 -16.00 -37.47 -41.12
CA ASN A 697 -16.54 -38.41 -40.13
C ASN A 697 -16.56 -37.80 -38.71
N GLN A 698 -17.78 -37.56 -38.21
CA GLN A 698 -18.07 -37.09 -36.86
C GLN A 698 -17.55 -38.10 -35.83
N THR A 699 -16.39 -37.81 -35.24
CA THR A 699 -15.96 -38.52 -34.03
C THR A 699 -16.71 -37.85 -32.87
N ALA A 700 -17.68 -38.55 -32.27
CA ALA A 700 -18.37 -38.03 -31.10
C ALA A 700 -17.38 -38.00 -29.91
N ASP A 701 -17.07 -36.81 -29.41
CA ASP A 701 -16.21 -36.62 -28.25
C ASP A 701 -16.86 -37.26 -27.01
N MET A 702 -16.20 -38.24 -26.38
CA MET A 702 -16.69 -38.86 -25.14
C MET A 702 -16.36 -37.98 -23.92
N GLN A 703 -17.22 -38.03 -22.90
CA GLN A 703 -16.95 -37.34 -21.64
C GLN A 703 -15.78 -38.02 -20.90
N SER A 704 -14.76 -37.23 -20.53
CA SER A 704 -13.62 -37.67 -19.72
C SER A 704 -13.93 -37.65 -18.22
N ILE A 705 -13.08 -38.28 -17.40
CA ILE A 705 -13.20 -38.20 -15.93
C ILE A 705 -13.10 -36.74 -15.43
N LEU A 706 -12.25 -35.92 -16.08
CA LEU A 706 -12.18 -34.49 -15.79
C LEU A 706 -13.51 -33.78 -16.11
N GLY A 707 -14.09 -34.04 -17.27
CA GLY A 707 -15.37 -33.46 -17.68
C GLY A 707 -16.54 -33.91 -16.80
N MET A 708 -16.50 -35.13 -16.24
CA MET A 708 -17.50 -35.58 -15.26
C MET A 708 -17.34 -34.86 -13.91
N CYS A 709 -16.12 -34.72 -13.40
CA CYS A 709 -15.88 -34.03 -12.13
C CYS A 709 -16.29 -32.54 -12.22
N ASP A 710 -15.94 -31.88 -13.32
CA ASP A 710 -16.31 -30.49 -13.59
C ASP A 710 -17.84 -30.32 -13.68
N GLY A 711 -18.52 -31.21 -14.41
CA GLY A 711 -19.98 -31.19 -14.55
C GLY A 711 -20.76 -31.48 -13.26
N GLN A 712 -20.15 -32.15 -12.28
CA GLN A 712 -20.72 -32.40 -10.95
C GLN A 712 -20.40 -31.30 -9.93
N GLY A 713 -19.66 -30.26 -10.32
CA GLY A 713 -19.28 -29.17 -9.43
C GLY A 713 -18.22 -29.55 -8.39
N ALA A 714 -17.32 -30.49 -8.72
CA ALA A 714 -16.21 -30.84 -7.84
C ALA A 714 -15.34 -29.60 -7.53
N PRO A 715 -14.79 -29.47 -6.30
CA PRO A 715 -13.88 -28.38 -5.96
C PRO A 715 -12.72 -28.31 -6.96
N SER A 716 -12.48 -27.13 -7.53
CA SER A 716 -11.45 -26.95 -8.55
C SER A 716 -10.49 -25.80 -8.23
N SER A 717 -9.24 -25.97 -8.64
CA SER A 717 -8.18 -24.96 -8.51
C SER A 717 -7.43 -24.84 -9.83
N MET A 718 -7.34 -23.61 -10.37
CA MET A 718 -6.65 -23.33 -11.63
C MET A 718 -5.22 -22.88 -11.39
N LEU A 719 -4.26 -23.51 -12.06
CA LEU A 719 -2.88 -23.05 -12.14
C LEU A 719 -2.81 -21.84 -13.07
N LYS A 720 -2.33 -20.70 -12.56
CA LYS A 720 -2.42 -19.41 -13.27
C LYS A 720 -1.14 -18.99 -13.98
N TRP A 721 0.04 -19.34 -13.48
CA TRP A 721 1.30 -18.82 -13.99
C TRP A 721 1.74 -19.61 -15.22
N HIS A 722 1.96 -18.94 -16.35
CA HIS A 722 2.39 -19.58 -17.59
C HIS A 722 3.91 -19.42 -17.80
N TYR A 723 4.64 -20.54 -17.82
CA TYR A 723 6.11 -20.56 -17.90
C TYR A 723 6.66 -21.05 -19.23
N ARG A 724 5.82 -21.64 -20.09
CA ARG A 724 6.28 -22.30 -21.33
C ARG A 724 6.73 -21.29 -22.39
N SER A 725 5.87 -20.32 -22.67
CA SER A 725 6.10 -19.36 -23.74
C SER A 725 7.12 -18.32 -23.30
N ARG A 726 8.25 -18.23 -24.01
CA ARG A 726 9.31 -17.24 -23.80
C ARG A 726 8.95 -15.85 -24.32
N HIS A 727 7.86 -15.74 -25.07
CA HIS A 727 7.33 -14.49 -25.59
C HIS A 727 5.82 -14.47 -25.40
N GLU A 728 5.28 -13.37 -24.88
CA GLU A 728 3.87 -13.24 -24.49
C GLU A 728 2.90 -13.51 -25.65
N SER A 729 3.26 -13.10 -26.88
CA SER A 729 2.40 -13.26 -28.07
C SER A 729 2.01 -14.72 -28.38
N LEU A 730 2.76 -15.71 -27.88
CA LEU A 730 2.45 -17.12 -28.12
C LEU A 730 1.25 -17.63 -27.30
N ILE A 731 0.96 -16.99 -26.17
CA ILE A 731 -0.10 -17.41 -25.25
C ILE A 731 -1.19 -16.35 -25.08
N THR A 732 -0.92 -15.07 -25.35
CA THR A 732 -1.86 -13.95 -25.16
C THR A 732 -3.23 -14.19 -25.78
N LEU A 733 -3.29 -14.64 -27.05
CA LEU A 733 -4.55 -14.95 -27.69
C LEU A 733 -5.27 -16.13 -27.02
N SER A 734 -4.54 -17.20 -26.70
CA SER A 734 -5.12 -18.38 -26.05
C SER A 734 -5.69 -18.01 -24.67
N ASN A 735 -4.97 -17.20 -23.90
CA ASN A 735 -5.43 -16.67 -22.62
C ASN A 735 -6.74 -15.87 -22.75
N HIS A 736 -6.81 -15.01 -23.77
CA HIS A 736 -8.00 -14.19 -24.05
C HIS A 736 -9.21 -15.03 -24.47
N GLU A 737 -9.06 -15.89 -25.48
CA GLU A 737 -10.18 -16.65 -26.07
C GLU A 737 -10.63 -17.84 -25.21
N PHE A 738 -9.71 -18.53 -24.52
CA PHE A 738 -10.01 -19.82 -23.85
C PHE A 738 -10.02 -19.76 -22.33
N TYR A 739 -9.30 -18.81 -21.72
CA TYR A 739 -9.06 -18.76 -20.29
C TYR A 739 -9.50 -17.45 -19.62
N GLU A 740 -10.25 -16.60 -20.32
CA GLU A 740 -10.82 -15.35 -19.78
C GLU A 740 -9.77 -14.44 -19.13
N ASN A 741 -8.55 -14.39 -19.69
CA ASN A 741 -7.40 -13.65 -19.15
C ASN A 741 -7.00 -14.02 -17.71
N LYS A 742 -7.35 -15.23 -17.22
CA LYS A 742 -7.00 -15.70 -15.87
C LYS A 742 -5.54 -16.16 -15.74
N LEU A 743 -4.84 -16.38 -16.85
CA LEU A 743 -3.42 -16.73 -16.83
C LEU A 743 -2.54 -15.50 -16.64
N VAL A 744 -1.53 -15.66 -15.79
CA VAL A 744 -0.45 -14.70 -15.57
C VAL A 744 0.66 -15.01 -16.57
N ILE A 745 0.93 -14.05 -17.46
CA ILE A 745 1.93 -14.14 -18.53
C ILE A 745 3.09 -13.21 -18.18
N PHE A 746 4.31 -13.75 -18.16
CA PHE A 746 5.52 -12.96 -17.94
C PHE A 746 5.91 -12.22 -19.22
N PRO A 747 6.24 -10.93 -19.14
CA PRO A 747 6.71 -10.19 -20.30
C PRO A 747 8.10 -10.67 -20.71
N SER A 748 8.36 -10.73 -22.01
CA SER A 748 9.72 -10.85 -22.55
C SER A 748 10.42 -9.49 -22.52
N PRO A 749 11.76 -9.42 -22.33
CA PRO A 749 12.52 -8.20 -22.59
C PRO A 749 12.57 -7.85 -24.09
N GLY A 750 11.91 -8.64 -24.95
CA GLY A 750 11.93 -8.46 -26.40
C GLY A 750 13.21 -9.03 -27.01
N SER A 751 13.11 -9.46 -28.26
CA SER A 751 14.21 -10.08 -28.98
C SER A 751 14.11 -9.76 -30.47
N ARG A 752 15.28 -9.77 -31.11
CA ARG A 752 15.53 -9.42 -32.51
C ARG A 752 14.79 -10.34 -33.46
N GLN A 753 13.51 -10.05 -33.74
CA GLN A 753 12.63 -10.83 -34.64
C GLN A 753 12.48 -12.33 -34.29
N SER A 754 13.30 -12.96 -33.45
CA SER A 754 13.52 -14.41 -33.38
C SER A 754 12.57 -15.17 -32.43
N LEU A 755 11.77 -14.44 -31.66
CA LEU A 755 10.78 -14.96 -30.71
C LEU A 755 9.37 -14.51 -31.09
N GLY A 756 8.37 -15.21 -30.57
CA GLY A 756 6.97 -14.84 -30.70
C GLY A 756 6.27 -15.40 -31.95
N LEU A 757 5.15 -14.78 -32.30
CA LEU A 757 4.26 -15.22 -33.38
C LEU A 757 4.58 -14.46 -34.68
N ARG A 758 4.77 -15.20 -35.78
CA ARG A 758 5.02 -14.64 -37.12
C ARG A 758 3.98 -15.12 -38.12
N PHE A 759 3.62 -14.23 -39.05
CA PHE A 759 2.66 -14.49 -40.11
C PHE A 759 3.33 -14.41 -41.48
N HIS A 760 3.28 -15.51 -42.23
CA HIS A 760 3.80 -15.63 -43.59
C HIS A 760 2.64 -15.71 -44.58
N HIS A 761 2.32 -14.58 -45.21
CA HIS A 761 1.26 -14.51 -46.22
C HIS A 761 1.77 -14.96 -47.59
N LEU A 762 1.25 -16.08 -48.08
CA LEU A 762 1.60 -16.68 -49.37
C LEU A 762 0.49 -16.41 -50.40
N ALA A 763 0.31 -15.13 -50.76
CA ALA A 763 -0.81 -14.66 -51.59
C ALA A 763 -0.98 -15.42 -52.92
N ASP A 764 0.13 -15.85 -53.53
CA ASP A 764 0.16 -16.53 -54.84
C ASP A 764 -0.05 -18.05 -54.76
N SER A 765 -0.15 -18.62 -53.56
CA SER A 765 -0.38 -20.06 -53.40
C SER A 765 -1.88 -20.39 -53.49
N VAL A 766 -2.22 -21.59 -53.95
CA VAL A 766 -3.60 -22.01 -54.23
C VAL A 766 -3.92 -23.32 -53.52
N TYR A 767 -5.08 -23.36 -52.84
CA TYR A 767 -5.63 -24.59 -52.27
C TYR A 767 -6.34 -25.40 -53.36
N ASP A 768 -5.81 -26.58 -53.68
CA ASP A 768 -6.38 -27.51 -54.65
C ASP A 768 -7.43 -28.41 -53.99
N ARG A 769 -8.62 -27.85 -53.77
CA ARG A 769 -9.75 -28.57 -53.15
C ARG A 769 -10.20 -29.80 -53.95
N GLY A 770 -10.08 -29.77 -55.28
CA GLY A 770 -10.75 -30.70 -56.19
C GLY A 770 -9.95 -31.95 -56.54
N LYS A 771 -8.61 -31.92 -56.45
CA LYS A 771 -7.77 -33.09 -56.77
C LYS A 771 -7.00 -33.57 -55.54
N THR A 772 -6.04 -32.80 -55.08
CA THR A 772 -5.09 -33.24 -54.04
C THR A 772 -5.58 -32.95 -52.62
N ARG A 773 -6.49 -31.99 -52.45
CA ARG A 773 -6.88 -31.43 -51.14
C ARG A 773 -5.66 -30.88 -50.37
N THR A 774 -4.72 -30.27 -51.09
CA THR A 774 -3.48 -29.69 -50.55
C THR A 774 -3.23 -28.28 -51.07
N ASN A 775 -2.29 -27.56 -50.46
CA ASN A 775 -1.66 -26.37 -51.02
C ASN A 775 -0.18 -26.69 -51.29
N PRO A 776 0.19 -27.09 -52.52
CA PRO A 776 1.55 -27.54 -52.85
C PRO A 776 2.62 -26.45 -52.66
N VAL A 777 2.31 -25.20 -53.02
CA VAL A 777 3.25 -24.07 -52.88
C VAL A 777 3.49 -23.74 -51.41
N GLU A 778 2.45 -23.80 -50.58
CA GLU A 778 2.61 -23.66 -49.12
C GLU A 778 3.45 -24.81 -48.55
N ALA A 779 3.23 -26.06 -48.97
CA ALA A 779 4.03 -27.21 -48.54
C ALA A 779 5.51 -27.06 -48.91
N GLU A 780 5.82 -26.55 -50.10
CA GLU A 780 7.18 -26.25 -50.53
C GLU A 780 7.82 -25.15 -49.67
N LYS A 781 7.10 -24.06 -49.40
CA LYS A 781 7.60 -22.96 -48.54
C LYS A 781 7.87 -23.41 -47.12
N VAL A 782 7.01 -24.25 -46.55
CA VAL A 782 7.24 -24.84 -45.23
C VAL A 782 8.47 -25.74 -45.24
N ALA A 783 8.64 -26.60 -46.25
CA ALA A 783 9.83 -27.45 -46.37
C ALA A 783 11.13 -26.62 -46.50
N GLN A 784 11.12 -25.54 -47.30
CA GLN A 784 12.25 -24.60 -47.40
C GLN A 784 12.56 -23.94 -46.04
N ALA A 785 11.54 -23.53 -45.29
CA ALA A 785 11.70 -22.94 -43.97
C ALA A 785 12.28 -23.94 -42.94
N VAL A 786 11.94 -25.23 -43.04
CA VAL A 786 12.52 -26.30 -42.21
C VAL A 786 14.02 -26.44 -42.48
N ILE A 787 14.43 -26.47 -43.76
CA ILE A 787 15.85 -26.53 -44.12
C ILE A 787 16.60 -25.29 -43.65
N ALA A 788 16.02 -24.09 -43.82
CA ALA A 788 16.62 -22.86 -43.34
C ALA A 788 16.82 -22.86 -41.81
N HIS A 789 15.83 -23.35 -41.06
CA HIS A 789 15.93 -23.50 -39.61
C HIS A 789 17.05 -24.46 -39.21
N ALA A 790 17.12 -25.64 -39.82
CA ALA A 790 18.15 -26.63 -39.52
C ALA A 790 19.58 -26.11 -39.78
N LYS A 791 19.75 -25.10 -40.65
CA LYS A 791 21.03 -24.43 -40.92
C LYS A 791 21.35 -23.29 -39.95
N GLN A 792 20.35 -22.47 -39.62
CA GLN A 792 20.55 -21.23 -38.87
C GLN A 792 20.42 -21.40 -37.36
N PHE A 793 19.58 -22.34 -36.92
CA PHE A 793 19.25 -22.58 -35.50
C PHE A 793 19.24 -24.08 -35.17
N PRO A 794 20.31 -24.85 -35.49
CA PRO A 794 20.34 -26.30 -35.28
C PRO A 794 20.12 -26.72 -33.81
N GLU A 795 20.40 -25.83 -32.86
CA GLU A 795 20.22 -26.02 -31.43
C GLU A 795 18.77 -25.91 -30.95
N LEU A 796 17.85 -25.36 -31.75
CA LEU A 796 16.44 -25.21 -31.37
C LEU A 796 15.61 -26.36 -31.94
N SER A 797 14.75 -26.98 -31.14
CA SER A 797 13.88 -28.05 -31.62
C SER A 797 12.74 -27.51 -32.51
N LEU A 798 12.35 -28.27 -33.54
CA LEU A 798 11.31 -27.86 -34.51
C LEU A 798 10.21 -28.90 -34.67
N GLY A 799 8.96 -28.44 -34.74
CA GLY A 799 7.81 -29.25 -35.12
C GLY A 799 6.98 -28.56 -36.20
N VAL A 800 6.42 -29.34 -37.12
CA VAL A 800 5.53 -28.86 -38.17
C VAL A 800 4.15 -29.46 -37.97
N VAL A 801 3.12 -28.60 -38.00
CA VAL A 801 1.73 -29.03 -37.84
C VAL A 801 0.90 -28.54 -39.01
N ALA A 802 0.24 -29.47 -39.69
CA ALA A 802 -0.71 -29.17 -40.76
C ALA A 802 -2.16 -29.32 -40.26
N PHE A 803 -3.10 -28.54 -40.81
CA PHE A 803 -4.51 -28.67 -40.43
C PHE A 803 -5.17 -29.95 -40.97
N SER A 804 -4.65 -30.53 -42.05
CA SER A 804 -5.15 -31.77 -42.67
C SER A 804 -4.07 -32.85 -42.80
N THR A 805 -4.51 -34.10 -42.92
CA THR A 805 -3.62 -35.24 -43.17
C THR A 805 -3.00 -35.17 -44.56
N SER A 806 -3.78 -34.77 -45.58
CA SER A 806 -3.29 -34.57 -46.95
C SER A 806 -2.14 -33.54 -47.00
N GLN A 807 -2.29 -32.41 -46.32
CA GLN A 807 -1.27 -31.35 -46.29
C GLN A 807 -0.03 -31.79 -45.52
N MET A 808 -0.19 -32.52 -44.41
CA MET A 808 0.92 -33.12 -43.66
C MET A 808 1.77 -34.03 -44.57
N GLN A 809 1.13 -34.92 -45.33
CA GLN A 809 1.82 -35.82 -46.26
C GLN A 809 2.53 -35.06 -47.39
N ALA A 810 1.91 -34.00 -47.92
CA ALA A 810 2.54 -33.16 -48.95
C ALA A 810 3.80 -32.46 -48.44
N ILE A 811 3.77 -31.91 -47.22
CA ILE A 811 4.95 -31.31 -46.58
C ILE A 811 6.04 -32.37 -46.38
N GLN A 812 5.68 -33.55 -45.87
CA GLN A 812 6.64 -34.63 -45.63
C GLN A 812 7.32 -35.10 -46.93
N ALA A 813 6.55 -35.29 -48.00
CA ALA A 813 7.11 -35.66 -49.31
C ALA A 813 8.05 -34.60 -49.87
N THR A 814 7.68 -33.32 -49.75
CA THR A 814 8.49 -32.20 -50.25
C THR A 814 9.76 -32.00 -49.42
N LEU A 815 9.68 -32.14 -48.09
CA LEU A 815 10.83 -32.09 -47.20
C LEU A 815 11.82 -33.21 -47.47
N GLU A 816 11.35 -34.43 -47.75
CA GLU A 816 12.22 -35.57 -48.05
C GLU A 816 13.05 -35.32 -49.33
N LEU A 817 12.46 -34.68 -50.34
CA LEU A 817 13.18 -34.25 -51.55
C LEU A 817 14.23 -33.17 -51.25
N GLN A 818 13.88 -32.18 -50.44
CA GLN A 818 14.78 -31.09 -50.02
C GLN A 818 15.96 -31.60 -49.17
N ARG A 819 15.71 -32.54 -48.25
CA ARG A 819 16.76 -33.17 -47.42
C ARG A 819 17.80 -33.90 -48.26
N ARG A 820 17.39 -34.58 -49.34
CA ARG A 820 18.32 -35.22 -50.28
C ARG A 820 19.23 -34.22 -51.01
N GLN A 821 18.78 -32.99 -51.20
CA GLN A 821 19.56 -31.91 -51.80
C GLN A 821 20.47 -31.19 -50.78
N HIS A 822 20.23 -31.38 -49.49
CA HIS A 822 20.93 -30.72 -48.38
C HIS A 822 21.41 -31.73 -47.31
N PRO A 823 22.36 -32.63 -47.63
CA PRO A 823 22.83 -33.65 -46.69
C PRO A 823 23.45 -33.06 -45.40
N GLU A 824 23.90 -31.81 -45.42
CA GLU A 824 24.47 -31.10 -44.27
C GLU A 824 23.48 -30.92 -43.10
N VAL A 825 22.16 -30.95 -43.36
CA VAL A 825 21.15 -30.75 -42.30
C VAL A 825 20.74 -32.04 -41.58
N GLU A 826 21.24 -33.21 -41.98
CA GLU A 826 20.82 -34.50 -41.39
C GLU A 826 21.14 -34.63 -39.90
N THR A 827 22.19 -33.95 -39.42
CA THR A 827 22.55 -33.89 -38.00
C THR A 827 21.41 -33.34 -37.15
N PHE A 828 20.70 -32.31 -37.64
CA PHE A 828 19.59 -31.68 -36.95
C PHE A 828 18.49 -32.67 -36.58
N PHE A 829 18.06 -33.49 -37.55
CA PHE A 829 16.97 -34.46 -37.38
C PHE A 829 17.28 -35.59 -36.38
N LYS A 830 18.53 -35.69 -35.91
CA LYS A 830 18.98 -36.65 -34.88
C LYS A 830 19.44 -35.99 -33.58
N SER A 831 19.68 -34.69 -33.58
CA SER A 831 20.34 -33.95 -32.49
C SER A 831 19.50 -33.77 -31.22
N HIS A 832 18.17 -33.91 -31.32
CA HIS A 832 17.22 -33.68 -30.23
C HIS A 832 16.56 -34.99 -29.76
N PRO A 833 17.25 -35.88 -29.01
CA PRO A 833 16.72 -37.20 -28.66
C PRO A 833 15.47 -37.16 -27.76
N HIS A 834 15.32 -36.12 -26.94
CA HIS A 834 14.16 -35.95 -26.06
C HIS A 834 13.02 -35.16 -26.69
N GLU A 835 13.31 -34.36 -27.73
CA GLU A 835 12.32 -33.53 -28.44
C GLU A 835 12.53 -33.65 -29.96
N PRO A 836 12.35 -34.86 -30.54
CA PRO A 836 12.71 -35.13 -31.93
C PRO A 836 11.89 -34.30 -32.92
N PHE A 837 12.44 -34.00 -34.09
CA PHE A 837 11.69 -33.35 -35.16
C PHE A 837 10.41 -34.15 -35.52
N PHE A 838 9.30 -33.46 -35.77
CA PHE A 838 8.07 -34.11 -36.26
C PHE A 838 7.32 -33.28 -37.29
N ILE A 839 6.53 -33.98 -38.10
CA ILE A 839 5.45 -33.42 -38.93
C ILE A 839 4.18 -34.17 -38.55
N LYS A 840 3.17 -33.46 -38.04
CA LYS A 840 1.90 -34.06 -37.58
C LYS A 840 0.70 -33.27 -38.10
N ASN A 841 -0.49 -33.87 -38.07
CA ASN A 841 -1.74 -33.16 -38.29
C ASN A 841 -2.33 -32.68 -36.96
N LEU A 842 -3.40 -31.87 -37.05
CA LEU A 842 -4.07 -31.25 -35.91
C LEU A 842 -4.58 -32.27 -34.85
N GLU A 843 -4.95 -33.48 -35.26
CA GLU A 843 -5.46 -34.52 -34.34
C GLU A 843 -4.35 -35.20 -33.51
N ASN A 844 -3.12 -35.25 -34.03
CA ASN A 844 -2.04 -36.07 -33.47
C ASN A 844 -0.98 -35.28 -32.70
N VAL A 845 -1.03 -33.95 -32.70
CA VAL A 845 -0.01 -33.07 -32.07
C VAL A 845 -0.10 -33.00 -30.54
N GLN A 846 -1.14 -33.59 -29.93
CA GLN A 846 -1.36 -33.45 -28.49
C GLN A 846 -0.26 -34.11 -27.65
N GLY A 847 0.33 -33.31 -26.77
CA GLY A 847 1.39 -33.74 -25.85
C GLY A 847 2.79 -33.44 -26.37
N ASP A 848 2.94 -33.09 -27.65
CA ASP A 848 4.20 -32.59 -28.18
C ASP A 848 4.34 -31.08 -27.93
N GLU A 849 5.57 -30.59 -27.82
CA GLU A 849 5.93 -29.17 -27.74
C GLU A 849 7.35 -28.99 -28.28
N ARG A 850 7.65 -27.86 -28.94
CA ARG A 850 8.98 -27.59 -29.51
C ARG A 850 9.35 -26.14 -29.29
N ASP A 851 10.64 -25.84 -29.39
CA ASP A 851 11.11 -24.45 -29.31
C ASP A 851 10.47 -23.63 -30.43
N VAL A 852 10.43 -24.20 -31.64
CA VAL A 852 9.78 -23.62 -32.80
C VAL A 852 8.67 -24.51 -33.34
N ILE A 853 7.51 -23.93 -33.65
CA ILE A 853 6.40 -24.61 -34.34
C ILE A 853 6.08 -23.88 -35.64
N TYR A 854 6.02 -24.63 -36.74
CA TYR A 854 5.48 -24.16 -38.01
C TYR A 854 4.07 -24.68 -38.20
N ILE A 855 3.15 -23.77 -38.52
CA ILE A 855 1.75 -24.07 -38.78
C ILE A 855 1.50 -23.90 -40.27
N SER A 856 1.12 -24.99 -40.96
CA SER A 856 0.60 -24.95 -42.32
C SER A 856 -0.92 -25.05 -42.26
N ILE A 857 -1.61 -24.00 -42.68
CA ILE A 857 -3.08 -24.01 -42.72
C ILE A 857 -3.57 -24.91 -43.87
N GLY A 858 -2.94 -24.83 -45.04
CA GLY A 858 -3.26 -25.63 -46.23
C GLY A 858 -4.61 -25.29 -46.87
N TYR A 859 -5.66 -25.13 -46.07
CA TYR A 859 -6.97 -24.63 -46.48
C TYR A 859 -6.91 -23.13 -46.78
N GLY A 860 -7.52 -22.70 -47.88
CA GLY A 860 -7.56 -21.29 -48.19
C GLY A 860 -8.09 -20.98 -49.58
N ARG A 861 -7.56 -19.92 -50.19
CA ARG A 861 -8.02 -19.41 -51.49
C ARG A 861 -7.79 -20.45 -52.59
N ILE A 862 -8.85 -20.77 -53.33
CA ILE A 862 -8.79 -21.67 -54.50
C ILE A 862 -8.52 -20.86 -55.78
N ASP A 863 -8.25 -21.54 -56.90
CA ASP A 863 -7.80 -20.92 -58.17
C ASP A 863 -8.73 -19.80 -58.69
N ASN A 864 -10.03 -19.88 -58.40
CA ASN A 864 -11.01 -18.86 -58.78
C ASN A 864 -11.07 -17.64 -57.82
N GLY A 865 -10.17 -17.55 -56.85
CA GLY A 865 -10.08 -16.45 -55.89
C GLY A 865 -11.00 -16.56 -54.65
N THR A 866 -11.85 -17.58 -54.56
CA THR A 866 -12.79 -17.76 -53.43
C THR A 866 -12.13 -18.50 -52.26
N VAL A 867 -12.55 -18.21 -51.03
CA VAL A 867 -12.15 -18.97 -49.82
C VAL A 867 -13.33 -19.82 -49.35
N PRO A 868 -13.29 -21.16 -49.50
CA PRO A 868 -14.29 -22.03 -48.93
C PRO A 868 -14.26 -21.93 -47.40
N MET A 869 -15.37 -21.61 -46.75
CA MET A 869 -15.47 -21.49 -45.27
C MET A 869 -15.49 -22.88 -44.57
N SER A 870 -14.74 -23.82 -45.11
CA SER A 870 -14.54 -25.17 -44.57
C SER A 870 -13.04 -25.40 -44.36
N PHE A 871 -12.65 -25.41 -43.10
CA PHE A 871 -11.31 -25.55 -42.55
C PHE A 871 -11.13 -26.91 -41.86
N GLY A 872 -11.82 -27.93 -42.38
CA GLY A 872 -11.71 -29.33 -41.92
C GLY A 872 -12.12 -29.52 -40.45
N PRO A 873 -11.28 -30.16 -39.61
CA PRO A 873 -11.64 -30.49 -38.22
C PRO A 873 -12.02 -29.30 -37.33
N LEU A 874 -11.66 -28.07 -37.72
CA LEU A 874 -12.06 -26.85 -36.98
C LEU A 874 -13.54 -26.50 -37.16
N ASN A 875 -14.20 -26.99 -38.21
CA ASN A 875 -15.64 -26.83 -38.41
C ASN A 875 -16.47 -27.82 -37.59
N ASN A 876 -15.85 -28.76 -36.89
CA ASN A 876 -16.54 -29.78 -36.08
C ASN A 876 -16.74 -29.31 -34.63
N GLU A 877 -17.56 -30.04 -33.87
CA GLU A 877 -17.65 -29.82 -32.42
C GLU A 877 -16.29 -30.12 -31.77
N GLY A 878 -15.88 -29.29 -30.80
CA GLY A 878 -14.53 -29.36 -30.21
C GLY A 878 -13.41 -28.83 -31.13
N GLY A 879 -13.72 -28.22 -32.27
CA GLY A 879 -12.74 -27.58 -33.16
C GLY A 879 -11.91 -26.50 -32.48
N GLU A 880 -12.50 -25.75 -31.55
CA GLU A 880 -11.81 -24.76 -30.73
C GLU A 880 -10.69 -25.36 -29.87
N ARG A 881 -10.87 -26.59 -29.35
CA ARG A 881 -9.89 -27.27 -28.48
C ARG A 881 -8.67 -27.69 -29.30
N ARG A 882 -8.90 -28.15 -30.53
CA ARG A 882 -7.86 -28.46 -31.52
C ARG A 882 -6.99 -27.24 -31.81
N LEU A 883 -7.61 -26.08 -32.07
CA LEU A 883 -6.90 -24.83 -32.30
C LEU A 883 -6.10 -24.39 -31.06
N ASN A 884 -6.71 -24.42 -29.87
CA ASN A 884 -6.03 -24.07 -28.62
C ASN A 884 -4.81 -24.96 -28.37
N VAL A 885 -4.97 -26.27 -28.59
CA VAL A 885 -3.88 -27.23 -28.53
C VAL A 885 -2.76 -26.81 -29.47
N LEU A 886 -3.05 -26.52 -30.74
CA LEU A 886 -2.05 -26.14 -31.74
C LEU A 886 -1.26 -24.87 -31.37
N ILE A 887 -1.97 -23.78 -31.07
CA ILE A 887 -1.34 -22.46 -30.89
C ILE A 887 -0.51 -22.36 -29.60
N THR A 888 -0.60 -23.36 -28.71
CA THR A 888 0.12 -23.43 -27.44
C THR A 888 1.30 -24.41 -27.45
N ARG A 889 1.70 -24.94 -28.62
CA ARG A 889 2.80 -25.93 -28.75
C ARG A 889 4.20 -25.32 -28.82
N ALA A 890 4.30 -24.05 -29.22
CA ALA A 890 5.58 -23.35 -29.32
C ALA A 890 6.07 -22.86 -27.95
N LYS A 891 7.36 -23.07 -27.64
CA LYS A 891 8.01 -22.47 -26.46
C LYS A 891 8.59 -21.10 -26.78
N MET A 892 9.18 -20.92 -27.96
CA MET A 892 9.94 -19.71 -28.31
C MET A 892 9.40 -18.98 -29.53
N ARG A 893 9.07 -19.71 -30.61
CA ARG A 893 8.60 -19.12 -31.88
C ARG A 893 7.50 -19.94 -32.54
N CYS A 894 6.50 -19.27 -33.07
CA CYS A 894 5.44 -19.88 -33.89
C CYS A 894 5.34 -19.15 -35.22
N GLU A 895 5.44 -19.86 -36.34
CA GLU A 895 5.32 -19.28 -37.69
C GLU A 895 4.13 -19.87 -38.43
N VAL A 896 3.24 -19.01 -38.90
CA VAL A 896 1.99 -19.40 -39.59
C VAL A 896 2.14 -19.16 -41.08
N PHE A 897 2.03 -20.22 -41.88
CA PHE A 897 2.05 -20.18 -43.34
C PHE A 897 0.63 -20.34 -43.87
N THR A 898 0.16 -19.37 -44.65
CA THR A 898 -1.17 -19.40 -45.24
C THR A 898 -1.33 -18.41 -46.38
N ASN A 899 -2.25 -18.69 -47.31
CA ASN A 899 -2.60 -17.78 -48.40
C ASN A 899 -3.77 -16.84 -48.09
N ILE A 900 -4.43 -17.02 -46.94
CA ILE A 900 -5.56 -16.19 -46.49
C ILE A 900 -5.17 -15.30 -45.31
N THR A 901 -5.90 -14.21 -45.15
CA THR A 901 -5.85 -13.28 -44.02
C THR A 901 -7.11 -13.39 -43.16
N SER A 902 -7.12 -12.78 -41.98
CA SER A 902 -8.32 -12.73 -41.14
C SER A 902 -9.51 -12.05 -41.81
N ALA A 903 -9.26 -11.09 -42.72
CA ALA A 903 -10.29 -10.41 -43.50
C ALA A 903 -10.97 -11.34 -44.52
N ASP A 904 -10.29 -12.41 -44.94
CA ASP A 904 -10.85 -13.40 -45.85
C ASP A 904 -11.84 -14.36 -45.16
N ILE A 905 -11.81 -14.48 -43.83
CA ILE A 905 -12.71 -15.38 -43.06
C ILE A 905 -14.02 -14.65 -42.72
N ARG A 906 -15.12 -15.14 -43.27
CA ARG A 906 -16.47 -14.60 -43.04
C ARG A 906 -17.16 -15.40 -41.94
N VAL A 907 -17.43 -14.75 -40.81
CA VAL A 907 -18.05 -15.36 -39.63
C VAL A 907 -19.51 -14.90 -39.56
N ALA A 908 -20.46 -15.83 -39.70
CA ALA A 908 -21.89 -15.57 -39.46
C ALA A 908 -22.18 -15.49 -37.95
N GLU A 909 -23.31 -14.91 -37.53
CA GLU A 909 -23.68 -14.77 -36.11
C GLU A 909 -23.73 -16.11 -35.35
N ASN A 910 -24.03 -17.21 -36.04
CA ASN A 910 -24.10 -18.57 -35.49
C ASN A 910 -22.86 -19.44 -35.79
N ALA A 911 -21.75 -18.84 -36.22
CA ALA A 911 -20.54 -19.60 -36.52
C ALA A 911 -20.00 -20.33 -35.28
N LYS A 912 -19.52 -21.56 -35.47
CA LYS A 912 -18.90 -22.34 -34.39
C LYS A 912 -17.67 -21.60 -33.85
N PHE A 913 -17.45 -21.73 -32.55
CA PHE A 913 -16.41 -21.00 -31.83
C PHE A 913 -15.00 -21.23 -32.41
N GLY A 914 -14.68 -22.44 -32.90
CA GLY A 914 -13.39 -22.73 -33.54
C GLY A 914 -13.07 -21.84 -34.75
N ILE A 915 -14.07 -21.48 -35.57
CA ILE A 915 -13.88 -20.60 -36.73
C ILE A 915 -13.69 -19.14 -36.31
N ARG A 916 -14.43 -18.69 -35.28
CA ARG A 916 -14.23 -17.36 -34.69
C ARG A 916 -12.81 -17.24 -34.12
N ALA A 917 -12.37 -18.25 -33.36
CA ALA A 917 -11.03 -18.28 -32.78
C ALA A 917 -9.92 -18.33 -33.86
N LEU A 918 -10.12 -19.04 -34.98
CA LEU A 918 -9.19 -19.03 -36.11
C LEU A 918 -9.07 -17.63 -36.72
N LYS A 919 -10.19 -16.91 -36.91
CA LYS A 919 -10.17 -15.53 -37.38
C LYS A 919 -9.40 -14.63 -36.41
N SER A 920 -9.69 -14.71 -35.11
CA SER A 920 -8.96 -13.96 -34.08
C SER A 920 -7.46 -14.30 -34.09
N PHE A 921 -7.10 -15.57 -34.31
CA PHE A 921 -5.71 -16.01 -34.41
C PHE A 921 -4.97 -15.40 -35.58
N LEU A 922 -5.56 -15.41 -36.77
CA LEU A 922 -4.95 -14.77 -37.94
C LEU A 922 -4.84 -13.26 -37.76
N TYR A 923 -5.86 -12.61 -37.19
CA TYR A 923 -5.82 -11.17 -36.94
C TYR A 923 -4.68 -10.82 -35.97
N PHE A 924 -4.57 -11.57 -34.86
CA PHE A 924 -3.51 -11.38 -33.88
C PHE A 924 -2.12 -11.68 -34.47
N ALA A 925 -1.99 -12.72 -35.30
CA ALA A 925 -0.74 -13.03 -36.00
C ALA A 925 -0.32 -11.93 -37.00
N GLN A 926 -1.29 -11.27 -37.65
CA GLN A 926 -1.05 -10.19 -38.61
C GLN A 926 -0.69 -8.86 -37.95
N TYR A 927 -1.34 -8.52 -36.84
CA TYR A 927 -1.31 -7.16 -36.29
C TYR A 927 -0.79 -7.06 -34.85
N ALA A 928 -0.54 -8.18 -34.17
CA ALA A 928 -0.14 -8.26 -32.77
C ALA A 928 -1.07 -7.50 -31.79
N LYS A 929 -2.36 -7.38 -32.15
CA LYS A 929 -3.41 -6.72 -31.36
C LYS A 929 -4.76 -7.41 -31.56
N PHE A 930 -5.72 -7.13 -30.68
CA PHE A 930 -7.10 -7.63 -30.80
C PHE A 930 -7.98 -6.72 -31.69
N GLU A 931 -9.03 -7.27 -32.32
CA GLU A 931 -9.96 -6.50 -33.20
C GLU A 931 -10.79 -5.45 -32.42
N GLN A 932 -11.03 -5.68 -31.13
CA GLN A 932 -11.76 -4.76 -30.25
C GLN A 932 -10.79 -4.12 -29.23
N ASN A 933 -10.90 -2.80 -29.05
CA ASN A 933 -10.05 -2.04 -28.14
C ASN A 933 -10.19 -2.55 -26.70
N SER A 934 -9.03 -2.68 -26.05
CA SER A 934 -8.84 -3.07 -24.66
C SER A 934 -9.66 -2.21 -23.68
N GLU A 935 -10.18 -2.86 -22.64
CA GLU A 935 -10.74 -2.20 -21.46
C GLU A 935 -9.82 -1.07 -20.96
N PRO A 936 -10.38 0.04 -20.44
CA PRO A 936 -9.57 1.08 -19.83
C PRO A 936 -8.76 0.48 -18.68
N ILE A 937 -7.43 0.49 -18.81
CA ILE A 937 -6.54 0.11 -17.73
C ILE A 937 -6.84 1.08 -16.58
N VAL A 938 -7.38 0.56 -15.47
CA VAL A 938 -7.50 1.36 -14.25
C VAL A 938 -6.10 1.84 -13.88
N THR A 939 -5.89 3.15 -13.92
CA THR A 939 -4.63 3.80 -13.56
C THR A 939 -4.45 3.69 -12.05
N GLU A 940 -3.71 2.69 -11.59
CA GLU A 940 -3.29 2.61 -10.18
C GLU A 940 -2.32 3.78 -9.88
N ILE A 941 -2.56 4.46 -8.74
CA ILE A 941 -1.77 5.60 -8.27
C ILE A 941 -0.45 5.11 -7.67
N ARG A 942 0.68 5.46 -8.29
CA ARG A 942 2.04 4.95 -7.99
C ARG A 942 3.07 6.09 -7.99
N PRO A 943 2.94 7.07 -7.07
CA PRO A 943 3.63 8.35 -7.17
C PRO A 943 5.16 8.21 -7.07
N PHE A 944 5.66 7.20 -6.35
CA PHE A 944 7.10 6.96 -6.23
C PHE A 944 7.68 6.41 -7.53
N GLU A 945 7.07 5.37 -8.09
CA GLU A 945 7.46 4.78 -9.38
C GLU A 945 7.37 5.80 -10.52
N ASP A 946 6.32 6.62 -10.52
CA ASP A 946 6.15 7.69 -11.50
C ASP A 946 7.27 8.74 -11.38
N GLU A 947 7.73 9.06 -10.16
CA GLU A 947 8.85 9.99 -9.99
C GLU A 947 10.18 9.40 -10.45
N VAL A 948 10.47 8.14 -10.14
CA VAL A 948 11.67 7.44 -10.66
C VAL A 948 11.66 7.44 -12.20
N ALA A 949 10.51 7.15 -12.81
CA ALA A 949 10.34 7.19 -14.26
C ALA A 949 10.57 8.60 -14.83
N ASN A 950 10.04 9.63 -14.19
CA ASN A 950 10.19 11.03 -14.60
C ASN A 950 11.65 11.49 -14.53
N GLN A 951 12.42 11.09 -13.50
CA GLN A 951 13.85 11.43 -13.38
C GLN A 951 14.67 10.78 -14.49
N LEU A 952 14.42 9.51 -14.80
CA LEU A 952 15.07 8.80 -15.91
C LEU A 952 14.70 9.40 -17.28
N ALA A 953 13.42 9.76 -17.48
CA ALA A 953 12.97 10.40 -18.70
C ALA A 953 13.60 11.79 -18.90
N ALA A 954 13.78 12.55 -17.82
CA ALA A 954 14.47 13.85 -17.85
C ALA A 954 15.96 13.74 -18.25
N LEU A 955 16.57 12.57 -18.02
CA LEU A 955 17.95 12.25 -18.44
C LEU A 955 18.03 11.69 -19.86
N GLY A 956 16.91 11.57 -20.58
CA GLY A 956 16.86 11.13 -21.98
C GLY A 956 16.52 9.65 -22.20
N TYR A 957 16.36 8.85 -21.14
CA TYR A 957 15.98 7.44 -21.29
C TYR A 957 14.51 7.29 -21.67
N ILE A 958 14.21 6.36 -22.59
CA ILE A 958 12.83 5.99 -22.93
C ILE A 958 12.34 4.95 -21.92
N VAL A 959 11.51 5.37 -20.97
CA VAL A 959 10.96 4.51 -19.91
C VAL A 959 9.57 4.01 -20.30
N ARG A 960 9.34 2.70 -20.16
CA ARG A 960 7.99 2.12 -20.17
C ARG A 960 7.61 1.71 -18.76
N SER A 961 6.35 1.92 -18.41
CA SER A 961 5.79 1.56 -17.11
C SER A 961 4.82 0.38 -17.24
N LYS A 962 4.73 -0.46 -16.20
CA LYS A 962 3.72 -1.53 -16.10
C LYS A 962 3.82 -2.53 -17.28
N ILE A 963 5.00 -3.09 -17.48
CA ILE A 963 5.24 -4.10 -18.53
C ILE A 963 4.76 -5.46 -18.02
N GLY A 964 3.86 -6.13 -18.76
CA GLY A 964 3.34 -7.45 -18.38
C GLY A 964 1.83 -7.58 -18.53
N SER A 965 1.23 -8.46 -17.74
CA SER A 965 -0.19 -8.83 -17.82
C SER A 965 -0.85 -8.85 -16.44
N ALA A 966 -2.18 -8.94 -16.38
CA ALA A 966 -2.90 -8.92 -15.12
C ALA A 966 -2.37 -10.01 -14.18
N GLY A 967 -1.98 -9.62 -12.96
CA GLY A 967 -1.38 -10.51 -11.97
C GLY A 967 0.16 -10.54 -11.94
N PHE A 968 0.83 -10.00 -12.96
CA PHE A 968 2.28 -9.78 -12.94
C PHE A 968 2.69 -8.61 -13.85
N TYR A 969 3.13 -7.52 -13.21
CA TYR A 969 3.75 -6.39 -13.89
C TYR A 969 5.16 -6.18 -13.34
N LEU A 970 6.05 -5.78 -14.24
CA LEU A 970 7.30 -5.10 -13.94
C LEU A 970 7.01 -3.61 -13.84
N ASP A 971 7.55 -2.93 -12.82
CA ASP A 971 7.17 -1.54 -12.52
C ASP A 971 7.60 -0.61 -13.65
N LEU A 972 8.89 -0.64 -14.00
CA LEU A 972 9.46 0.14 -15.11
C LEU A 972 10.45 -0.71 -15.93
N ALA A 973 10.67 -0.33 -17.19
CA ALA A 973 11.73 -0.88 -18.04
C ALA A 973 12.31 0.20 -18.96
N ILE A 974 13.61 0.11 -19.22
CA ILE A 974 14.30 0.99 -20.17
C ILE A 974 14.27 0.38 -21.57
N VAL A 975 13.77 1.12 -22.55
CA VAL A 975 13.73 0.68 -23.96
C VAL A 975 15.12 0.81 -24.58
N ASP A 976 15.49 -0.16 -25.42
CA ASP A 976 16.67 -0.10 -26.27
C ASP A 976 16.43 0.88 -27.43
N GLU A 977 17.13 2.02 -27.42
CA GLU A 977 17.03 3.06 -28.46
C GLU A 977 17.44 2.55 -29.85
N HIS A 978 18.38 1.60 -29.91
CA HIS A 978 18.85 1.02 -31.17
C HIS A 978 17.92 -0.07 -31.69
N ASN A 979 17.08 -0.65 -30.83
CA ASN A 979 16.16 -1.73 -31.18
C ASN A 979 14.77 -1.51 -30.55
N PRO A 980 13.92 -0.65 -31.13
CA PRO A 980 12.56 -0.42 -30.64
C PRO A 980 11.76 -1.73 -30.54
N GLY A 981 11.25 -2.03 -29.34
CA GLY A 981 10.58 -3.30 -29.01
C GLY A 981 11.40 -4.24 -28.12
N ARG A 982 12.66 -3.90 -27.82
CA ARG A 982 13.51 -4.53 -26.81
C ARG A 982 13.69 -3.63 -25.59
N TYR A 983 13.89 -4.25 -24.43
CA TYR A 983 14.20 -3.61 -23.16
C TYR A 983 15.61 -4.00 -22.70
N ILE A 984 16.33 -3.04 -22.14
CA ILE A 984 17.70 -3.20 -21.65
C ILE A 984 17.70 -3.77 -20.23
N ILE A 985 16.90 -3.17 -19.35
CA ILE A 985 16.83 -3.50 -17.93
C ILE A 985 15.42 -3.26 -17.41
N GLY A 986 14.97 -4.12 -16.52
CA GLY A 986 13.75 -3.97 -15.75
C GLY A 986 14.05 -3.40 -14.36
N ILE A 987 13.14 -2.56 -13.86
CA ILE A 987 13.25 -1.90 -12.56
C ILE A 987 12.03 -2.32 -11.73
N GLU A 988 12.28 -2.89 -10.55
CA GLU A 988 11.26 -3.17 -9.54
C GLU A 988 11.41 -2.18 -8.36
N CYS A 989 10.30 -1.58 -7.94
CA CYS A 989 10.24 -0.69 -6.79
C CYS A 989 9.60 -1.42 -5.60
N ASP A 990 9.82 -0.92 -4.39
CA ASP A 990 9.30 -1.52 -3.15
C ASP A 990 7.85 -1.15 -2.79
N GLY A 991 7.08 -0.69 -3.78
CA GLY A 991 5.69 -0.25 -3.64
C GLY A 991 4.66 -1.40 -3.67
N GLN A 992 3.47 -1.08 -4.17
CA GLN A 992 2.31 -1.99 -4.01
C GLN A 992 2.53 -3.35 -4.70
N ASN A 993 3.18 -3.40 -5.86
CA ASN A 993 3.49 -4.65 -6.56
C ASN A 993 4.43 -5.56 -5.76
N TYR A 994 5.42 -4.98 -5.09
CA TYR A 994 6.29 -5.68 -4.14
C TYR A 994 5.48 -6.28 -2.99
N SER A 995 4.53 -5.52 -2.41
CA SER A 995 3.68 -6.01 -1.31
C SER A 995 2.62 -7.05 -1.70
N LYS A 996 2.12 -7.02 -2.94
CA LYS A 996 1.08 -7.95 -3.44
C LYS A 996 1.60 -9.39 -3.55
N ALA A 997 2.92 -9.60 -3.54
CA ALA A 997 3.51 -10.94 -3.51
C ALA A 997 3.15 -11.67 -2.20
N ARG A 998 2.66 -12.91 -2.32
CA ARG A 998 2.09 -13.68 -1.18
C ARG A 998 3.12 -14.11 -0.14
N SER A 999 4.39 -14.20 -0.51
CA SER A 999 5.47 -14.66 0.36
C SER A 999 6.78 -13.94 0.06
N ALA A 1000 7.69 -13.92 1.05
CA ALA A 1000 9.06 -13.45 0.84
C ALA A 1000 9.78 -14.25 -0.25
N THR A 1001 9.48 -15.55 -0.38
CA THR A 1001 10.03 -16.42 -1.45
C THR A 1001 9.57 -15.96 -2.83
N ASP A 1002 8.28 -15.64 -2.99
CA ASP A 1002 7.76 -15.09 -4.25
C ASP A 1002 8.45 -13.75 -4.55
N ARG A 1003 8.42 -12.83 -3.58
CA ARG A 1003 8.87 -11.44 -3.71
C ARG A 1003 10.37 -11.31 -3.97
N ASN A 1004 11.19 -12.07 -3.26
CA ASN A 1004 12.64 -11.86 -3.20
C ASN A 1004 13.44 -12.94 -3.91
N ARG A 1005 12.84 -14.05 -4.36
CA ARG A 1005 13.56 -15.10 -5.12
C ARG A 1005 12.87 -15.48 -6.42
N LEU A 1006 11.63 -15.97 -6.36
CA LEU A 1006 10.99 -16.58 -7.52
C LEU A 1006 10.65 -15.59 -8.62
N ARG A 1007 10.17 -14.38 -8.29
CA ARG A 1007 9.86 -13.35 -9.30
C ARG A 1007 11.09 -12.98 -10.13
N GLU A 1008 12.17 -12.65 -9.43
CA GLU A 1008 13.46 -12.29 -10.04
C GLU A 1008 14.01 -13.46 -10.86
N GLN A 1009 14.07 -14.67 -10.29
CA GLN A 1009 14.54 -15.87 -10.98
C GLN A 1009 13.73 -16.17 -12.26
N VAL A 1010 12.41 -15.96 -12.25
CA VAL A 1010 11.58 -16.14 -13.45
C VAL A 1010 11.88 -15.06 -14.49
N LEU A 1011 11.99 -13.79 -14.09
CA LEU A 1011 12.32 -12.70 -15.02
C LEU A 1011 13.71 -12.90 -15.66
N GLU A 1012 14.72 -13.26 -14.87
CA GLU A 1012 16.06 -13.60 -15.35
C GLU A 1012 16.03 -14.80 -16.31
N MET A 1013 15.22 -15.83 -16.01
CA MET A 1013 15.02 -16.97 -16.90
C MET A 1013 14.45 -16.54 -18.27
N PHE A 1014 13.65 -15.48 -18.31
CA PHE A 1014 13.09 -14.87 -19.53
C PHE A 1014 14.06 -13.88 -20.22
N GLY A 1015 15.25 -13.68 -19.67
CA GLY A 1015 16.32 -12.84 -20.22
C GLY A 1015 16.36 -11.41 -19.69
N TRP A 1016 15.59 -11.09 -18.63
CA TRP A 1016 15.66 -9.77 -18.01
C TRP A 1016 16.90 -9.62 -17.13
N SER A 1017 17.53 -8.45 -17.21
CA SER A 1017 18.33 -7.92 -16.11
C SER A 1017 17.40 -7.09 -15.21
N ILE A 1018 17.38 -7.35 -13.90
CA ILE A 1018 16.50 -6.66 -12.95
C ILE A 1018 17.32 -5.83 -11.96
N TYR A 1019 16.86 -4.61 -11.69
CA TYR A 1019 17.42 -3.74 -10.65
C TYR A 1019 16.32 -3.28 -9.69
N ARG A 1020 16.60 -3.29 -8.38
CA ARG A 1020 15.64 -2.90 -7.35
C ARG A 1020 15.89 -1.48 -6.85
N VAL A 1021 14.81 -0.73 -6.70
CA VAL A 1021 14.81 0.63 -6.15
C VAL A 1021 14.03 0.65 -4.84
N TRP A 1022 14.69 1.09 -3.77
CA TRP A 1022 14.13 1.18 -2.43
C TRP A 1022 13.72 2.62 -2.12
N SER A 1023 12.43 2.85 -1.86
CA SER A 1023 11.88 4.21 -1.65
C SER A 1023 12.45 4.91 -0.42
N THR A 1024 12.80 4.16 0.62
CA THR A 1024 13.37 4.68 1.87
C THR A 1024 14.74 5.32 1.70
N ASP A 1025 15.68 4.64 1.03
CA ASP A 1025 17.01 5.20 0.75
C ASP A 1025 16.96 6.26 -0.36
N TRP A 1026 16.07 6.11 -1.34
CA TRP A 1026 15.82 7.13 -2.35
C TRP A 1026 15.31 8.43 -1.71
N TYR A 1027 14.39 8.36 -0.73
CA TYR A 1027 13.89 9.54 -0.02
C TYR A 1027 15.00 10.25 0.78
N ARG A 1028 15.89 9.48 1.41
CA ARG A 1028 17.02 10.04 2.18
C ARG A 1028 18.07 10.69 1.30
N ASN A 1029 18.36 10.12 0.12
CA ASN A 1029 19.36 10.64 -0.81
C ASN A 1029 19.02 10.30 -2.28
N PRO A 1030 18.13 11.08 -2.92
CA PRO A 1030 17.67 10.81 -4.29
C PRO A 1030 18.83 10.80 -5.29
N ASP A 1031 19.74 11.78 -5.21
CA ASP A 1031 20.86 11.93 -6.15
C ASP A 1031 21.79 10.71 -6.15
N ARG A 1032 22.09 10.17 -4.96
CA ARG A 1032 22.96 9.00 -4.82
C ARG A 1032 22.31 7.75 -5.41
N GLU A 1033 21.04 7.51 -5.13
CA GLU A 1033 20.35 6.31 -5.62
C GLU A 1033 20.06 6.39 -7.12
N LEU A 1034 19.75 7.59 -7.65
CA LEU A 1034 19.63 7.83 -9.09
C LEU A 1034 20.95 7.54 -9.81
N LYS A 1035 22.09 8.01 -9.27
CA LYS A 1035 23.41 7.74 -9.87
C LYS A 1035 23.70 6.23 -9.95
N ARG A 1036 23.40 5.47 -8.89
CA ARG A 1036 23.56 4.00 -8.88
C ARG A 1036 22.67 3.32 -9.91
N LEU A 1037 21.42 3.77 -10.05
CA LEU A 1037 20.51 3.24 -11.06
C LEU A 1037 21.02 3.50 -12.48
N ILE A 1038 21.56 4.70 -12.75
CA ILE A 1038 22.19 5.02 -14.04
C ILE A 1038 23.39 4.10 -14.31
N GLU A 1039 24.28 3.91 -13.32
CA GLU A 1039 25.42 3.00 -13.45
C GLU A 1039 24.99 1.57 -13.81
N ALA A 1040 23.91 1.08 -13.19
CA ALA A 1040 23.33 -0.23 -13.52
C ALA A 1040 22.72 -0.29 -14.94
N ILE A 1041 22.04 0.77 -15.39
CA ILE A 1041 21.50 0.86 -16.76
C ILE A 1041 22.64 0.82 -17.79
N GLU A 1042 23.72 1.57 -17.57
CA GLU A 1042 24.86 1.62 -18.49
C GLU A 1042 25.65 0.30 -18.51
N GLN A 1043 25.79 -0.38 -17.36
CA GLN A 1043 26.33 -1.74 -17.32
C GLN A 1043 25.46 -2.74 -18.10
N ALA A 1044 24.13 -2.67 -17.93
CA ALA A 1044 23.22 -3.52 -18.67
C ALA A 1044 23.34 -3.29 -20.18
N LYS A 1045 23.38 -2.03 -20.66
CA LYS A 1045 23.62 -1.71 -22.09
C LYS A 1045 24.88 -2.39 -22.64
N ALA A 1046 25.98 -2.36 -21.90
CA ALA A 1046 27.24 -2.98 -22.32
C ALA A 1046 27.14 -4.51 -22.45
N VAL A 1047 26.45 -5.16 -21.50
CA VAL A 1047 26.20 -6.61 -21.52
C VAL A 1047 25.25 -6.98 -22.66
N THR A 1048 24.15 -6.24 -22.82
CA THR A 1048 23.12 -6.42 -23.86
C THR A 1048 23.68 -6.36 -25.29
N ALA A 1049 24.80 -5.66 -25.52
CA ALA A 1049 25.53 -5.62 -26.79
C ALA A 1049 26.39 -6.88 -27.07
N SER A 1050 26.67 -7.70 -26.05
CA SER A 1050 27.53 -8.89 -26.13
C SER A 1050 26.78 -10.24 -26.05
N VAL A 1051 25.51 -10.24 -25.59
CA VAL A 1051 24.78 -11.46 -25.17
C VAL A 1051 23.84 -12.04 -26.25
N ASP A 1052 24.26 -12.05 -27.53
CA ASP A 1052 23.70 -12.99 -28.53
C ASP A 1052 24.44 -14.35 -28.51
N GLN A 1053 25.36 -14.57 -27.56
CA GLN A 1053 26.07 -15.83 -27.35
C GLN A 1053 26.02 -16.26 -25.88
N GLU A 1054 25.69 -17.54 -25.68
CA GLU A 1054 25.69 -18.29 -24.42
C GLU A 1054 24.52 -18.03 -23.46
N THR A 1055 23.43 -18.76 -23.70
CA THR A 1055 22.52 -19.19 -22.62
C THR A 1055 23.33 -20.06 -21.66
N LYS A 1056 23.85 -19.48 -20.58
CA LYS A 1056 24.39 -20.25 -19.46
C LYS A 1056 23.28 -21.13 -18.91
N VAL A 1057 23.38 -22.43 -19.16
CA VAL A 1057 22.64 -23.43 -18.42
C VAL A 1057 23.12 -23.29 -16.98
N TYR A 1058 22.26 -22.78 -16.10
CA TYR A 1058 22.47 -22.89 -14.67
C TYR A 1058 22.43 -24.39 -14.34
N GLU A 1059 23.60 -25.03 -14.34
CA GLU A 1059 23.80 -26.25 -13.59
C GLU A 1059 23.69 -25.85 -12.12
N GLU A 1060 22.49 -26.01 -11.54
CA GLU A 1060 22.37 -26.05 -10.09
C GLU A 1060 23.37 -27.12 -9.62
N GLU A 1061 24.37 -26.75 -8.82
CA GLU A 1061 25.14 -27.70 -8.03
C GLU A 1061 24.14 -28.47 -7.17
N GLN A 1062 23.63 -29.58 -7.70
CA GLN A 1062 22.75 -30.46 -6.98
C GLN A 1062 23.62 -31.09 -5.89
N ARG A 1063 23.58 -30.50 -4.69
CA ARG A 1063 24.08 -31.17 -3.49
C ARG A 1063 23.32 -32.48 -3.37
N LEU A 1064 23.99 -33.56 -3.73
CA LEU A 1064 23.45 -34.91 -3.67
C LEU A 1064 23.17 -35.24 -2.20
N LEU A 1065 22.03 -35.92 -1.94
CA LEU A 1065 21.78 -36.55 -0.65
C LEU A 1065 22.96 -37.45 -0.27
N GLU A 1066 23.62 -37.10 0.82
CA GLU A 1066 24.59 -37.98 1.45
C GLU A 1066 23.85 -39.09 2.19
N ARG A 1067 24.21 -40.34 1.91
CA ARG A 1067 23.71 -41.53 2.58
C ARG A 1067 24.87 -42.23 3.29
N GLU A 1068 24.62 -42.74 4.49
CA GLU A 1068 25.56 -43.60 5.21
C GLU A 1068 25.87 -44.85 4.37
N GLN A 1069 27.16 -45.25 4.32
CA GLN A 1069 27.51 -46.54 3.73
C GLN A 1069 27.00 -47.65 4.67
N ILE A 1070 26.31 -48.65 4.12
CA ILE A 1070 25.89 -49.82 4.89
C ILE A 1070 27.15 -50.65 5.18
N GLU A 1071 27.76 -50.45 6.34
CA GLU A 1071 28.65 -51.45 6.93
C GLU A 1071 27.78 -52.67 7.32
N GLU A 1072 28.24 -53.90 7.04
CA GLU A 1072 27.57 -55.12 7.50
C GLU A 1072 27.53 -55.12 9.03
N ILE A 1073 26.45 -54.59 9.61
CA ILE A 1073 26.20 -54.71 11.04
C ILE A 1073 25.87 -56.18 11.28
N SER A 1074 26.88 -56.97 11.63
CA SER A 1074 26.66 -58.26 12.28
C SER A 1074 25.84 -57.97 13.54
N THR A 1075 24.56 -58.33 13.54
CA THR A 1075 23.76 -58.34 14.77
C THR A 1075 24.56 -59.10 15.81
N LYS A 1076 24.99 -58.42 16.87
CA LYS A 1076 25.83 -59.02 17.90
C LYS A 1076 24.97 -60.06 18.63
N ILE A 1077 25.05 -61.32 18.20
CA ILE A 1077 24.31 -62.43 18.80
C ILE A 1077 24.76 -62.56 20.25
N ILE A 1078 23.85 -62.31 21.20
CA ILE A 1078 24.12 -62.49 22.62
C ILE A 1078 23.89 -63.97 22.93
N TYR A 1079 24.97 -64.72 23.15
CA TYR A 1079 24.88 -66.13 23.51
C TYR A 1079 24.56 -66.31 25.00
N TYR A 1080 23.84 -67.39 25.32
CA TYR A 1080 23.63 -67.82 26.69
C TYR A 1080 24.96 -68.28 27.32
N GLN A 1081 25.38 -67.62 28.40
CA GLN A 1081 26.63 -67.93 29.10
C GLN A 1081 26.36 -68.89 30.26
N GLN A 1082 27.13 -69.97 30.36
CA GLN A 1082 27.03 -70.94 31.45
C GLN A 1082 27.92 -70.51 32.62
N ALA A 1083 27.39 -70.55 33.84
CA ALA A 1083 28.15 -70.28 35.05
C ALA A 1083 29.12 -71.44 35.35
N THR A 1084 30.37 -71.10 35.61
CA THR A 1084 31.39 -72.05 36.08
C THR A 1084 31.54 -71.96 37.58
N LEU A 1085 31.17 -73.03 38.29
CA LEU A 1085 31.28 -73.12 39.74
C LEU A 1085 32.61 -73.75 40.17
N PRO A 1086 33.12 -73.44 41.38
CA PRO A 1086 34.38 -73.97 41.89
C PRO A 1086 34.29 -75.49 42.17
N ALA A 1087 35.40 -76.21 41.96
CA ALA A 1087 35.49 -77.65 42.26
C ALA A 1087 35.28 -78.00 43.75
N ALA A 1088 35.31 -77.00 44.64
CA ALA A 1088 35.10 -77.17 46.08
C ALA A 1088 33.70 -77.70 46.45
N ILE A 1089 32.73 -77.59 45.54
CA ILE A 1089 31.37 -78.13 45.74
C ILE A 1089 31.40 -79.66 45.90
N GLY A 1090 32.30 -80.34 45.18
CA GLY A 1090 32.45 -81.80 45.21
C GLY A 1090 33.21 -82.36 46.41
N TYR A 1091 33.69 -81.53 47.35
CA TYR A 1091 34.48 -82.01 48.50
C TYR A 1091 33.67 -82.78 49.55
N GLN A 1092 32.34 -82.59 49.58
CA GLN A 1092 31.41 -83.32 50.44
C GLN A 1092 30.02 -83.38 49.80
N GLU A 1093 29.16 -84.30 50.26
CA GLU A 1093 27.79 -84.42 49.74
C GLU A 1093 27.00 -83.12 49.93
N MET A 1094 26.16 -82.75 48.95
CA MET A 1094 25.44 -81.47 48.94
C MET A 1094 24.67 -81.15 50.22
N HIS A 1095 24.07 -82.16 50.84
CA HIS A 1095 23.26 -81.98 52.05
C HIS A 1095 24.08 -81.77 53.33
N LEU A 1096 25.41 -81.90 53.25
CA LEU A 1096 26.37 -81.62 54.34
C LEU A 1096 26.95 -80.21 54.25
N HIS A 1097 26.79 -79.51 53.12
CA HIS A 1097 27.13 -78.09 53.01
C HIS A 1097 26.12 -77.23 53.77
N SER A 1098 26.58 -76.15 54.39
CA SER A 1098 25.69 -75.17 55.01
C SER A 1098 24.83 -74.49 53.94
N PHE A 1099 23.60 -74.09 54.30
CA PHE A 1099 22.73 -73.33 53.39
C PHE A 1099 23.36 -72.01 52.93
N GLY A 1100 24.23 -71.39 53.73
CA GLY A 1100 25.01 -70.21 53.34
C GLY A 1100 25.99 -70.48 52.21
N ASN A 1101 26.72 -71.61 52.24
CA ASN A 1101 27.65 -71.99 51.16
C ASN A 1101 26.89 -72.36 49.87
N LEU A 1102 25.79 -73.13 50.00
CA LEU A 1102 24.94 -73.45 48.86
C LEU A 1102 24.30 -72.20 48.25
N ALA A 1103 23.83 -71.27 49.09
CA ALA A 1103 23.27 -69.99 48.65
C ALA A 1103 24.30 -69.12 47.91
N ALA A 1104 25.55 -69.07 48.39
CA ALA A 1104 26.62 -68.34 47.72
C ALA A 1104 26.87 -68.88 46.29
N TRP A 1105 26.95 -70.21 46.14
CA TRP A 1105 27.13 -70.82 44.81
C TRP A 1105 25.89 -70.67 43.91
N ILE A 1106 24.68 -70.81 44.45
CA ILE A 1106 23.45 -70.54 43.70
C ILE A 1106 23.43 -69.08 43.22
N THR A 1107 23.85 -68.14 44.06
CA THR A 1107 23.93 -66.72 43.70
C THR A 1107 24.94 -66.48 42.57
N GLU A 1108 26.09 -67.16 42.57
CA GLU A 1108 27.06 -67.10 41.46
C GLU A 1108 26.47 -67.65 40.15
N VAL A 1109 25.70 -68.75 40.20
CA VAL A 1109 24.98 -69.23 39.00
C VAL A 1109 23.98 -68.19 38.51
N VAL A 1110 23.14 -67.67 39.42
CA VAL A 1110 22.10 -66.70 39.08
C VAL A 1110 22.71 -65.40 38.56
N LYS A 1111 23.84 -64.93 39.10
CA LYS A 1111 24.52 -63.73 38.63
C LYS A 1111 24.93 -63.81 37.14
N VAL A 1112 25.30 -64.99 36.66
CA VAL A 1112 25.73 -65.21 35.27
C VAL A 1112 24.56 -65.64 34.37
N GLU A 1113 23.71 -66.55 34.84
CA GLU A 1113 22.67 -67.20 34.05
C GLU A 1113 21.27 -66.56 34.17
N SER A 1114 21.08 -65.56 35.05
CA SER A 1114 19.77 -64.92 35.29
C SER A 1114 19.15 -64.33 34.00
N PRO A 1115 17.84 -64.54 33.77
CA PRO A 1115 16.97 -65.48 34.49
C PRO A 1115 17.36 -66.93 34.16
N VAL A 1116 17.52 -67.76 35.19
CA VAL A 1116 17.90 -69.17 35.06
C VAL A 1116 16.79 -70.06 35.61
N HIS A 1117 16.43 -71.10 34.87
CA HIS A 1117 15.44 -72.08 35.34
C HIS A 1117 16.02 -72.91 36.49
N PHE A 1118 15.22 -73.24 37.49
CA PHE A 1118 15.65 -74.00 38.67
C PHE A 1118 16.39 -75.29 38.28
N ASP A 1119 15.86 -76.05 37.33
CA ASP A 1119 16.49 -77.31 36.89
C ASP A 1119 17.85 -77.11 36.18
N GLU A 1120 18.09 -75.97 35.52
CA GLU A 1120 19.42 -75.66 34.94
C GLU A 1120 20.39 -75.26 36.03
N MET A 1121 19.98 -74.42 36.99
CA MET A 1121 20.79 -74.11 38.17
C MET A 1121 21.14 -75.39 38.94
N ALA A 1122 20.15 -76.26 39.19
CA ALA A 1122 20.37 -77.52 39.91
C ALA A 1122 21.34 -78.43 39.15
N ARG A 1123 21.32 -78.41 37.81
CA ARG A 1123 22.29 -79.12 36.98
C ARG A 1123 23.70 -78.55 37.15
N ARG A 1124 23.88 -77.22 37.16
CA ARG A 1124 25.20 -76.60 37.43
C ARG A 1124 25.78 -77.03 38.77
N MET A 1125 24.93 -77.02 39.80
CA MET A 1125 25.33 -77.42 41.14
C MET A 1125 25.74 -78.90 41.19
N VAL A 1126 24.99 -79.78 40.51
CA VAL A 1126 25.24 -81.24 40.45
C VAL A 1126 26.46 -81.58 39.60
N GLU A 1127 26.65 -80.90 38.46
CA GLU A 1127 27.84 -81.03 37.60
C GLU A 1127 29.11 -80.62 38.35
N ALA A 1128 29.09 -79.49 39.07
CA ALA A 1128 30.20 -79.03 39.88
C ALA A 1128 30.50 -79.95 41.09
N ALA A 1129 29.50 -80.70 41.56
CA ALA A 1129 29.64 -81.71 42.61
C ALA A 1129 30.11 -83.09 42.08
N GLY A 1130 30.26 -83.27 40.76
CA GLY A 1130 30.62 -84.56 40.15
C GLY A 1130 29.51 -85.62 40.20
N ILE A 1131 28.25 -85.20 40.38
CA ILE A 1131 27.08 -86.09 40.50
C ILE A 1131 26.38 -86.21 39.14
N SER A 1132 25.89 -87.40 38.77
CA SER A 1132 25.32 -87.64 37.44
C SER A 1132 23.83 -87.31 37.29
N LYS A 1133 23.05 -87.27 38.39
CA LYS A 1133 21.61 -86.97 38.38
C LYS A 1133 21.15 -86.24 39.64
N VAL A 1134 20.17 -85.35 39.47
CA VAL A 1134 19.46 -84.69 40.57
C VAL A 1134 18.43 -85.66 41.16
N GLY A 1135 18.72 -86.25 42.33
CA GLY A 1135 17.75 -87.06 43.09
C GLY A 1135 16.78 -86.22 43.94
N SER A 1136 15.70 -86.81 44.47
CA SER A 1136 14.68 -86.11 45.28
C SER A 1136 15.26 -85.39 46.50
N ARG A 1137 16.24 -86.01 47.18
CA ARG A 1137 16.94 -85.41 48.33
C ARG A 1137 17.80 -84.20 47.95
N ILE A 1138 18.48 -84.25 46.81
CA ILE A 1138 19.29 -83.14 46.28
C ILE A 1138 18.38 -82.00 45.84
N LYS A 1139 17.30 -82.31 45.11
CA LYS A 1139 16.29 -81.33 44.69
C LYS A 1139 15.70 -80.60 45.90
N TYR A 1140 15.30 -81.34 46.95
CA TYR A 1140 14.82 -80.74 48.20
C TYR A 1140 15.85 -79.80 48.84
N THR A 1141 17.11 -80.24 48.95
CA THR A 1141 18.19 -79.44 49.55
C THR A 1141 18.44 -78.14 48.77
N LEU A 1142 18.51 -78.21 47.43
CA LEU A 1142 18.69 -77.04 46.58
C LEU A 1142 17.47 -76.10 46.59
N THR A 1143 16.25 -76.65 46.68
CA THR A 1143 15.04 -75.83 46.86
C THR A 1143 15.08 -75.06 48.18
N GLN A 1144 15.48 -75.70 49.28
CA GLN A 1144 15.64 -74.99 50.57
C GLN A 1144 16.76 -73.93 50.50
N ALA A 1145 17.85 -74.21 49.79
CA ALA A 1145 18.93 -73.24 49.59
C ALA A 1145 18.49 -72.04 48.72
N CYS A 1146 17.65 -72.25 47.69
CA CYS A 1146 17.05 -71.15 46.92
C CYS A 1146 16.14 -70.28 47.79
N ASN A 1147 15.24 -70.91 48.57
CA ASN A 1147 14.35 -70.18 49.47
C ASN A 1147 15.14 -69.37 50.53
N PHE A 1148 16.22 -69.96 51.05
CA PHE A 1148 17.14 -69.25 51.93
C PHE A 1148 17.81 -68.06 51.21
N SER A 1149 18.22 -68.23 49.95
CA SER A 1149 18.83 -67.16 49.14
C SER A 1149 17.84 -66.02 48.86
N GLU A 1150 16.56 -66.33 48.63
CA GLU A 1150 15.49 -65.34 48.42
C GLU A 1150 15.17 -64.57 49.70
N GLN A 1151 14.99 -65.26 50.83
CA GLN A 1151 14.70 -64.63 52.13
C GLN A 1151 15.81 -63.69 52.61
N ASN A 1152 17.06 -63.97 52.23
CA ASN A 1152 18.21 -63.12 52.54
C ASN A 1152 18.50 -62.06 51.47
N GLY A 1153 17.64 -61.92 50.45
CA GLY A 1153 17.79 -60.90 49.42
C GLY A 1153 19.05 -61.08 48.56
N LEU A 1154 19.44 -62.32 48.25
CA LEU A 1154 20.52 -62.61 47.30
C LEU A 1154 19.97 -62.84 45.88
N ILE A 1155 18.77 -63.39 45.77
CA ILE A 1155 18.06 -63.66 44.50
C ILE A 1155 16.56 -63.37 44.65
N LYS A 1156 15.84 -63.30 43.52
CA LYS A 1156 14.37 -63.26 43.43
C LYS A 1156 13.88 -64.54 42.75
N ILE A 1157 12.82 -65.16 43.25
CA ILE A 1157 12.19 -66.33 42.61
C ILE A 1157 10.89 -65.89 41.94
N LYS A 1158 10.79 -66.12 40.63
CA LYS A 1158 9.57 -65.87 39.83
C LYS A 1158 9.15 -67.18 39.16
N GLY A 1159 8.14 -67.84 39.72
CA GLY A 1159 7.73 -69.17 39.25
C GLY A 1159 8.87 -70.18 39.37
N GLU A 1160 9.25 -70.82 38.26
CA GLU A 1160 10.36 -71.78 38.22
C GLU A 1160 11.74 -71.14 37.91
N PHE A 1161 11.80 -69.81 37.83
CA PHE A 1161 13.01 -69.07 37.45
C PHE A 1161 13.62 -68.29 38.62
N LEU A 1162 14.95 -68.30 38.66
CA LEU A 1162 15.77 -67.58 39.63
C LEU A 1162 16.38 -66.35 38.96
N TRP A 1163 16.25 -65.20 39.62
CA TRP A 1163 16.65 -63.89 39.12
C TRP A 1163 17.67 -63.25 40.04
N HIS A 1164 18.64 -62.55 39.46
CA HIS A 1164 19.55 -61.72 40.22
C HIS A 1164 18.82 -60.47 40.72
N ASN A 1165 19.12 -60.00 41.94
CA ASN A 1165 18.34 -58.92 42.55
C ASN A 1165 18.39 -57.59 41.81
N GLU A 1166 19.51 -57.31 41.15
CA GLU A 1166 19.74 -56.09 40.35
C GLU A 1166 19.18 -56.19 38.92
N MET A 1167 18.71 -57.36 38.48
CA MET A 1167 18.20 -57.52 37.12
C MET A 1167 16.71 -57.16 37.06
N GLU A 1168 16.40 -56.02 36.44
CA GLU A 1168 15.02 -55.57 36.21
C GLU A 1168 14.40 -56.18 34.95
N GLU A 1169 15.13 -56.18 33.82
CA GLU A 1169 14.69 -56.77 32.54
C GLU A 1169 15.72 -57.80 32.00
N PRO A 1170 15.26 -58.92 31.42
CA PRO A 1170 16.15 -59.90 30.81
C PRO A 1170 16.58 -59.47 29.40
N VAL A 1171 17.53 -60.20 28.80
CA VAL A 1171 17.93 -60.04 27.39
C VAL A 1171 17.68 -61.32 26.61
N VAL A 1172 17.37 -61.22 25.32
CA VAL A 1172 17.14 -62.37 24.44
C VAL A 1172 18.48 -63.06 24.14
N ARG A 1173 18.62 -64.32 24.57
CA ARG A 1173 19.88 -65.08 24.47
C ARG A 1173 19.79 -66.27 23.51
N ASP A 1174 20.71 -66.37 22.56
CA ASP A 1174 20.85 -67.52 21.68
C ASP A 1174 21.41 -68.73 22.45
N ARG A 1175 20.74 -69.88 22.32
CA ARG A 1175 21.07 -71.13 23.04
C ARG A 1175 21.61 -72.22 22.12
N SER A 1176 21.94 -71.90 20.86
CA SER A 1176 22.41 -72.88 19.86
C SER A 1176 23.71 -73.59 20.28
N GLN A 1177 24.54 -72.92 21.09
CA GLN A 1177 25.82 -73.45 21.59
C GLN A 1177 25.69 -74.35 22.83
N LEU A 1178 24.49 -74.47 23.43
CA LEU A 1178 24.30 -75.29 24.64
C LEU A 1178 24.15 -76.79 24.29
N PRO A 1179 24.35 -77.72 25.26
CA PRO A 1179 24.01 -79.13 25.09
C PRO A 1179 22.50 -79.33 24.79
N ALA A 1180 22.12 -80.44 24.15
CA ALA A 1180 20.73 -80.71 23.78
C ALA A 1180 19.77 -80.74 25.00
N SER A 1181 20.27 -81.10 26.19
CA SER A 1181 19.51 -81.10 27.44
C SER A 1181 19.12 -79.69 27.92
N SER A 1182 19.91 -78.67 27.57
CA SER A 1182 19.71 -77.25 27.89
C SER A 1182 19.14 -76.45 26.71
N ARG A 1183 18.69 -77.12 25.64
CA ARG A 1183 18.02 -76.51 24.47
C ARG A 1183 16.53 -76.86 24.47
N ARG A 1184 15.77 -76.27 25.40
CA ARG A 1184 14.32 -76.48 25.54
C ARG A 1184 13.63 -75.12 25.71
N LEU A 1185 12.40 -74.98 25.22
CA LEU A 1185 11.66 -73.72 25.34
C LEU A 1185 11.16 -73.47 26.77
N GLN A 1186 10.88 -74.54 27.53
CA GLN A 1186 10.34 -74.47 28.89
C GLN A 1186 11.31 -73.85 29.91
N ILE A 1187 12.61 -73.84 29.59
CA ILE A 1187 13.66 -73.25 30.44
C ILE A 1187 14.01 -71.81 30.02
N ILE A 1188 13.18 -71.18 29.18
CA ILE A 1188 13.27 -69.77 28.80
C ILE A 1188 12.22 -69.00 29.60
N ALA A 1189 12.64 -67.94 30.29
CA ALA A 1189 11.71 -67.16 31.11
C ALA A 1189 10.62 -66.50 30.24
N PRO A 1190 9.36 -66.43 30.72
CA PRO A 1190 8.28 -65.75 30.00
C PRO A 1190 8.62 -64.31 29.60
N GLU A 1191 9.32 -63.56 30.46
CA GLU A 1191 9.76 -62.19 30.17
C GLU A 1191 10.78 -62.13 29.02
N GLU A 1192 11.69 -63.11 28.93
CA GLU A 1192 12.64 -63.21 27.80
C GLU A 1192 11.90 -63.57 26.49
N LEU A 1193 10.87 -64.43 26.57
CA LEU A 1193 9.99 -64.75 25.45
C LEU A 1193 9.17 -63.54 24.97
N HIS A 1194 8.62 -62.74 25.89
CA HIS A 1194 7.89 -61.52 25.55
C HIS A 1194 8.77 -60.50 24.83
N LEU A 1195 10.04 -60.34 25.26
CA LEU A 1195 11.00 -59.47 24.58
C LEU A 1195 11.30 -59.95 23.16
N ALA A 1196 11.48 -61.27 22.97
CA ALA A 1196 11.69 -61.85 21.65
C ALA A 1196 10.46 -61.68 20.74
N ILE A 1197 9.24 -61.84 21.28
CA ILE A 1197 7.99 -61.61 20.55
C ILE A 1197 7.85 -60.14 20.18
N LYS A 1198 8.05 -59.22 21.13
CA LYS A 1198 8.02 -57.77 20.89
C LYS A 1198 9.04 -57.39 19.82
N GLN A 1199 10.26 -57.94 19.88
CA GLN A 1199 11.28 -57.71 18.87
C GLN A 1199 10.82 -58.18 17.48
N VAL A 1200 10.39 -59.44 17.34
CA VAL A 1200 9.93 -60.02 16.05
C VAL A 1200 8.74 -59.27 15.47
N VAL A 1201 7.77 -58.90 16.30
CA VAL A 1201 6.57 -58.16 15.85
C VAL A 1201 6.90 -56.70 15.54
N SER A 1202 7.83 -56.06 16.27
CA SER A 1202 8.30 -54.70 15.96
C SER A 1202 9.07 -54.60 14.65
N GLU A 1203 9.79 -55.65 14.28
CA GLU A 1203 10.59 -55.71 13.07
C GLU A 1203 9.77 -56.15 11.84
N ALA A 1204 8.54 -56.66 12.04
CA ALA A 1204 7.67 -57.14 10.98
C ALA A 1204 6.51 -56.17 10.68
N ILE A 1205 6.25 -55.91 9.38
CA ILE A 1205 5.13 -55.05 8.94
C ILE A 1205 3.76 -55.72 9.16
N ALA A 1206 3.71 -57.02 8.88
CA ALA A 1206 2.53 -57.86 9.06
C ALA A 1206 3.01 -59.31 9.20
N ILE A 1207 2.70 -59.94 10.34
CA ILE A 1207 3.13 -61.30 10.64
C ILE A 1207 1.99 -62.11 11.22
N THR A 1208 1.86 -63.36 10.78
CA THR A 1208 0.89 -64.31 11.33
C THR A 1208 1.45 -64.98 12.57
N ASP A 1209 0.57 -65.50 13.44
CA ASP A 1209 0.93 -66.19 14.69
C ASP A 1209 1.97 -67.31 14.42
N GLU A 1210 1.79 -68.06 13.32
CA GLU A 1210 2.70 -69.14 12.93
C GLU A 1210 4.09 -68.66 12.47
N ALA A 1211 4.14 -67.57 11.72
CA ALA A 1211 5.39 -67.00 11.24
C ALA A 1211 6.17 -66.34 12.38
N ALA A 1212 5.46 -65.71 13.33
CA ALA A 1212 6.05 -65.15 14.53
C ALA A 1212 6.69 -66.23 15.41
N ALA A 1213 5.98 -67.35 15.65
CA ALA A 1213 6.50 -68.48 16.41
C ALA A 1213 7.83 -69.02 15.81
N ASN A 1214 7.90 -69.12 14.48
CA ASN A 1214 9.12 -69.59 13.81
C ASN A 1214 10.32 -68.64 13.98
N LEU A 1215 10.10 -67.32 13.89
CA LEU A 1215 11.16 -66.34 14.07
C LEU A 1215 11.62 -66.23 15.53
N VAL A 1216 10.69 -66.28 16.48
CA VAL A 1216 11.00 -66.30 17.91
C VAL A 1216 11.84 -67.53 18.28
N ALA A 1217 11.49 -68.71 17.78
CA ALA A 1217 12.30 -69.92 17.97
C ALA A 1217 13.72 -69.75 17.40
N LYS A 1218 13.85 -69.09 16.24
CA LYS A 1218 15.14 -68.85 15.61
C LYS A 1218 16.03 -67.90 16.43
N LEU A 1219 15.46 -66.87 17.07
CA LEU A 1219 16.20 -65.96 17.96
C LEU A 1219 16.84 -66.69 19.17
N PHE A 1220 16.20 -67.77 19.64
CA PHE A 1220 16.72 -68.59 20.72
C PHE A 1220 17.68 -69.71 20.24
N GLY A 1221 18.03 -69.75 18.95
CA GLY A 1221 19.00 -70.69 18.40
C GLY A 1221 18.42 -72.05 18.00
N PHE A 1222 17.10 -72.17 17.84
CA PHE A 1222 16.47 -73.39 17.35
C PHE A 1222 16.45 -73.42 15.81
N SER A 1223 17.17 -74.39 15.22
CA SER A 1223 17.29 -74.52 13.76
C SER A 1223 16.06 -75.10 13.07
N ARG A 1224 15.24 -75.88 13.79
CA ARG A 1224 13.98 -76.47 13.31
C ARG A 1224 12.92 -76.35 14.39
N VAL A 1225 11.72 -75.88 14.00
CA VAL A 1225 10.55 -75.77 14.88
C VAL A 1225 9.66 -76.99 14.65
N THR A 1226 9.44 -77.79 15.69
CA THR A 1226 8.48 -78.90 15.67
C THR A 1226 7.06 -78.39 15.96
N GLU A 1227 6.03 -79.17 15.63
CA GLU A 1227 4.63 -78.78 15.89
C GLU A 1227 4.38 -78.54 17.39
N ASP A 1228 4.98 -79.35 18.26
CA ASP A 1228 4.91 -79.16 19.71
C ASP A 1228 5.55 -77.84 20.17
N MET A 1229 6.70 -77.45 19.59
CA MET A 1229 7.35 -76.17 19.87
C MET A 1229 6.52 -74.98 19.37
N LYS A 1230 5.86 -75.14 18.22
CA LYS A 1230 4.96 -74.13 17.64
C LYS A 1230 3.79 -73.88 18.58
N GLN A 1231 3.12 -74.93 19.05
CA GLN A 1231 2.02 -74.82 20.03
C GLN A 1231 2.47 -74.14 21.33
N LEU A 1232 3.66 -74.49 21.83
CA LEU A 1232 4.24 -73.86 23.03
C LEU A 1232 4.57 -72.36 22.86
N LEU A 1233 4.81 -71.88 21.64
CA LEU A 1233 5.10 -70.47 21.36
C LEU A 1233 3.84 -69.64 21.04
N LEU A 1234 2.75 -70.27 20.61
CA LEU A 1234 1.48 -69.59 20.36
C LEU A 1234 0.84 -69.05 21.65
N GLU A 1235 1.01 -69.76 22.77
CA GLU A 1235 0.44 -69.35 24.06
C GLU A 1235 1.10 -68.05 24.61
N PRO A 1236 2.45 -67.92 24.67
CA PRO A 1236 3.10 -66.65 24.98
C PRO A 1236 2.72 -65.48 24.05
N ILE A 1237 2.47 -65.76 22.75
CA ILE A 1237 2.01 -64.72 21.80
C ILE A 1237 0.61 -64.22 22.18
N ARG A 1238 -0.32 -65.11 22.54
CA ARG A 1238 -1.66 -64.74 23.04
C ARG A 1238 -1.59 -63.98 24.36
N ILE A 1239 -0.71 -64.38 25.27
CA ILE A 1239 -0.50 -63.69 26.55
C ILE A 1239 0.06 -62.27 26.30
N ALA A 1240 1.01 -62.12 25.38
CA ALA A 1240 1.55 -60.82 25.00
C ALA A 1240 0.48 -59.90 24.36
N GLU A 1241 -0.47 -60.47 23.60
CA GLU A 1241 -1.63 -59.76 23.07
C GLU A 1241 -2.57 -59.28 24.18
N ASN A 1242 -2.91 -60.16 25.13
CA ASN A 1242 -3.78 -59.82 26.27
C ASN A 1242 -3.16 -58.80 27.23
N HIS A 1243 -1.83 -58.79 27.39
CA HIS A 1243 -1.10 -57.81 28.19
C HIS A 1243 -0.83 -56.48 27.45
N GLY A 1244 -1.32 -56.31 26.22
CA GLY A 1244 -1.16 -55.08 25.46
C GLY A 1244 0.28 -54.83 24.99
N ILE A 1245 1.11 -55.86 24.84
CA ILE A 1245 2.46 -55.76 24.27
C ILE A 1245 2.37 -55.72 22.73
N ILE A 1246 1.41 -56.45 22.17
CA ILE A 1246 1.08 -56.51 20.74
C ILE A 1246 -0.44 -56.45 20.54
N LYS A 1247 -0.91 -56.05 19.35
CA LYS A 1247 -2.33 -56.01 18.96
C LYS A 1247 -2.57 -56.72 17.63
N ARG A 1248 -3.82 -57.09 17.36
CA ARG A 1248 -4.24 -57.77 16.13
C ARG A 1248 -5.02 -56.84 15.20
N ASP A 1249 -4.57 -56.76 13.96
CA ASP A 1249 -5.21 -55.95 12.90
C ASP A 1249 -5.27 -56.76 11.60
N ASN A 1250 -6.49 -57.00 11.10
CA ASN A 1250 -6.77 -57.82 9.90
C ASN A 1250 -6.09 -59.21 9.90
N GLY A 1251 -6.03 -59.88 11.05
CA GLY A 1251 -5.44 -61.21 11.19
C GLY A 1251 -3.90 -61.24 11.29
N TYR A 1252 -3.24 -60.08 11.36
CA TYR A 1252 -1.80 -59.94 11.57
C TYR A 1252 -1.48 -59.32 12.93
N LEU A 1253 -0.37 -59.74 13.53
CA LEU A 1253 0.18 -59.17 14.75
C LEU A 1253 0.92 -57.86 14.45
N LYS A 1254 0.66 -56.82 15.25
CA LYS A 1254 1.31 -55.51 15.23
C LYS A 1254 1.70 -55.09 16.64
N LEU A 1255 2.58 -54.12 16.79
CA LEU A 1255 2.84 -53.52 18.12
C LEU A 1255 1.60 -52.77 18.61
N ALA A 1256 1.25 -52.93 19.89
CA ALA A 1256 0.07 -52.35 20.50
C ALA A 1256 0.08 -50.82 20.45
#